data_AF-A0A7K3D1G3-F1
#
_entry.id   AF-A0A7K3D1G3-F1
#
_cell.length_a   1.000
_cell.length_b   1.000
_cell.length_c   1.000
_cell.angle_alpha   90.00
_cell.angle_beta   90.00
_cell.angle_gamma   90.00
#
_symmetry.space_group_name_H-M   'P 1'
#
loop_
_entity.id
_entity.type
_entity.pdbx_description
1 polymer ?
#
loop_
_entity_poly.entity_id
_entity_poly.type
_entity_poly.pdbx_seq_one_letter_code
_entity_poly.pdbx_strand_id
1 'polypeptide(L)'
;VFVRRLRSLPQSAAHVLLLAALDDAADVGGDVVRGAELGGGERSGTEQGSAQQHGAEPGDTRQRGTEQRGVQPSGAGQSSTGQRHAEHVLGAIEASGLARWDAAGRLVFRHPLVRSAVIAAASQAERRAAHRTLAARLREDDPRRLLHEASAAEGPDERLAARLQEAGTRIALRGGDAEGALLLDRAAALGTGPGDRARRLTWAAVMSARGGRLAYAAELLRELRRGPVPEDVAPLFAYAVVYVDQSHHVDFASSFELLPGALEALTSRNALNAPGATAFGDLVEQMAFKLLLASAYTGDPRGWDVLERHREHLSPAVRLCHRAWADPPRTAHGAETELRSLMARVAAHRETAAAWLLLWAASAVDAADEELRRLFDDEHTYATQGSVAKARCHQAFLRGRWDAAEECLREADTAEELGYHCNALLFRHYHAHFLAGRGDERGLRAVRAKIAPVAGVARMRFVTDHLDRLDALAALAHGRHEDAYLLLRRITPPGLLPRGLAWFHLPFFDFVVASLCSGRRAEAQAHVAAGRAARMDAVSAHHAFLLAAATALTADDAESDAAYAAACAVPGAGEWVFDMARLRLLHGTALRRRGRRAEAVETLHAALRAFQGLGAEPWVEQCRAGLREADRTPNAAPVQACGLTAQELRVARLVSTGLTNKEAGAALQLSPRTIGAHLYRIFPKLGVTSRAALAGALPES
;
A
#
# COMPACT_ATOMS: atom_id res chain seq x y z
N VAL A 1 7.66 8.80 -44.50
CA VAL A 1 8.82 9.63 -44.91
C VAL A 1 10.15 9.07 -44.40
N PHE A 2 10.32 8.82 -43.09
CA PHE A 2 11.59 8.29 -42.54
C PHE A 2 12.06 6.97 -43.15
N VAL A 3 11.17 5.97 -43.30
CA VAL A 3 11.51 4.67 -43.93
C VAL A 3 11.99 4.82 -45.38
N ARG A 4 11.44 5.78 -46.13
CA ARG A 4 11.87 6.07 -47.51
C ARG A 4 13.29 6.64 -47.55
N ARG A 5 13.62 7.54 -46.62
CA ARG A 5 14.98 8.11 -46.46
C ARG A 5 15.98 7.07 -45.96
N LEU A 6 15.54 6.14 -45.11
CA LEU A 6 16.36 5.03 -44.64
C LEU A 6 16.74 4.08 -45.79
N ARG A 7 15.78 3.75 -46.66
CA ARG A 7 16.01 2.87 -47.83
C ARG A 7 16.91 3.48 -48.90
N SER A 8 17.10 4.80 -48.91
CA SER A 8 18.01 5.49 -49.84
C SER A 8 19.43 5.63 -49.29
N LEU A 9 19.70 5.19 -48.06
CA LEU A 9 21.03 5.25 -47.48
C LEU A 9 21.91 4.06 -47.92
N PRO A 10 23.24 4.24 -48.01
CA PRO A 10 24.17 3.13 -48.07
C PRO A 10 23.98 2.16 -46.91
N GLN A 11 24.23 0.87 -47.13
CA GLN A 11 24.05 -0.17 -46.10
C GLN A 11 24.90 0.09 -44.85
N SER A 12 26.11 0.62 -45.01
CA SER A 12 26.99 1.04 -43.90
C SER A 12 26.38 2.17 -43.06
N ALA A 13 25.77 3.18 -43.70
CA ALA A 13 25.06 4.25 -43.00
C ALA A 13 23.80 3.76 -42.28
N ALA A 14 23.04 2.84 -42.89
CA ALA A 14 21.90 2.20 -42.25
C ALA A 14 22.32 1.33 -41.05
N HIS A 15 23.47 0.64 -41.14
CA HIS A 15 24.01 -0.15 -40.03
C HIS A 15 24.47 0.72 -38.86
N VAL A 16 25.15 1.84 -39.11
CA VAL A 16 25.54 2.81 -38.08
C VAL A 16 24.31 3.39 -37.37
N LEU A 17 23.26 3.76 -38.13
CA LEU A 17 22.00 4.19 -37.53
C LEU A 17 21.36 3.08 -36.68
N LEU A 18 21.47 1.82 -37.09
CA LEU A 18 20.95 0.68 -36.34
C LEU A 18 21.72 0.46 -35.04
N LEU A 19 23.05 0.56 -35.04
CA LEU A 19 23.87 0.48 -33.82
C LEU A 19 23.50 1.57 -32.81
N ALA A 20 23.42 2.83 -33.25
CA ALA A 20 22.97 3.95 -32.42
C ALA A 20 21.52 3.80 -31.94
N ALA A 21 20.65 3.19 -32.77
CA ALA A 21 19.27 2.95 -32.37
C ALA A 21 19.16 1.87 -31.29
N LEU A 22 20.07 0.91 -31.24
CA LEU A 22 20.05 -0.22 -30.30
C LEU A 22 20.80 0.08 -28.98
N ASP A 23 21.80 0.97 -28.98
CA ASP A 23 22.49 1.46 -27.77
C ASP A 23 22.88 2.94 -27.93
N ASP A 24 22.31 3.82 -27.11
CA ASP A 24 22.55 5.28 -27.15
C ASP A 24 23.96 5.65 -26.65
N ALA A 25 24.59 4.77 -25.87
CA ALA A 25 25.92 4.98 -25.32
C ALA A 25 27.02 4.33 -26.19
N ALA A 26 26.68 3.82 -27.38
CA ALA A 26 27.65 3.32 -28.33
C ALA A 26 28.43 4.47 -29.00
N ASP A 27 29.77 4.38 -29.00
CA ASP A 27 30.64 5.27 -29.78
C ASP A 27 30.60 4.87 -31.26
N VAL A 28 29.52 5.27 -31.93
CA VAL A 28 29.27 4.88 -33.32
C VAL A 28 30.14 5.65 -34.32
N GLY A 29 30.80 6.73 -33.88
CA GLY A 29 31.75 7.51 -34.68
C GLY A 29 33.09 6.78 -34.86
N GLY A 30 33.61 6.19 -33.79
CA GLY A 30 34.80 5.34 -33.84
C GLY A 30 34.61 4.05 -34.66
N ASP A 31 33.36 3.59 -34.78
CA ASP A 31 32.99 2.35 -35.48
C ASP A 31 33.12 2.42 -36.99
N VAL A 32 32.79 3.57 -37.57
CA VAL A 32 32.91 3.80 -39.01
C VAL A 32 34.38 3.86 -39.42
N VAL A 33 35.22 4.44 -38.56
CA VAL A 33 36.66 4.57 -38.78
C VAL A 33 37.37 3.22 -38.64
N ARG A 34 37.09 2.43 -37.60
CA ARG A 34 37.70 1.08 -37.41
C ARG A 34 37.16 0.02 -38.38
N GLY A 35 35.88 0.09 -38.74
CA GLY A 35 35.27 -0.82 -39.73
C GLY A 35 35.88 -0.67 -41.12
N ALA A 36 36.32 0.54 -41.46
CA ALA A 36 37.00 0.83 -42.71
C ALA A 36 38.48 0.37 -42.72
N GLU A 37 39.08 0.13 -41.54
CA GLU A 37 40.42 -0.48 -41.38
C GLU A 37 40.40 -2.02 -41.45
N LEU A 38 39.28 -2.67 -41.08
CA LEU A 38 39.14 -4.14 -41.06
C LEU A 38 38.42 -4.73 -42.30
N GLY A 39 37.74 -3.91 -43.10
CA GLY A 39 36.82 -4.32 -44.17
C GLY A 39 37.38 -4.45 -45.59
N GLY A 40 38.69 -4.60 -45.79
CA GLY A 40 39.32 -4.69 -47.13
C GLY A 40 39.04 -5.97 -47.93
N GLY A 41 38.04 -6.78 -47.56
CA GLY A 41 37.74 -8.08 -48.16
C GLY A 41 36.28 -8.24 -48.57
N GLU A 42 35.75 -7.32 -49.38
CA GLU A 42 34.53 -7.63 -50.14
C GLU A 42 34.84 -8.64 -51.25
N ARG A 43 34.05 -9.73 -51.25
CA ARG A 43 34.11 -10.88 -52.13
C ARG A 43 33.99 -10.46 -53.60
N SER A 44 35.04 -10.66 -54.39
CA SER A 44 34.92 -10.86 -55.84
C SER A 44 35.08 -12.36 -56.14
N GLY A 45 33.99 -13.01 -56.51
CA GLY A 45 34.03 -14.37 -57.03
C GLY A 45 34.58 -14.36 -58.46
N THR A 46 35.58 -15.19 -58.71
CA THR A 46 35.79 -15.87 -59.99
C THR A 46 36.65 -17.11 -59.76
N GLU A 47 36.20 -18.21 -60.35
CA GLU A 47 36.77 -19.56 -60.36
C GLU A 47 38.11 -19.64 -61.10
N GLN A 48 38.70 -20.86 -61.05
CA GLN A 48 39.92 -21.37 -61.70
C GLN A 48 41.21 -21.10 -60.88
N GLY A 49 42.08 -22.06 -60.59
CA GLY A 49 42.19 -23.48 -60.91
C GLY A 49 43.63 -23.93 -60.55
N SER A 50 43.79 -25.23 -60.28
CA SER A 50 45.05 -26.01 -60.27
C SER A 50 46.16 -25.74 -59.23
N ALA A 51 46.25 -26.70 -58.28
CA ALA A 51 47.40 -27.55 -57.97
C ALA A 51 48.83 -26.98 -57.88
N GLN A 52 49.48 -27.12 -56.71
CA GLN A 52 50.54 -28.13 -56.51
C GLN A 52 51.02 -28.21 -55.05
N GLN A 53 51.36 -29.44 -54.66
CA GLN A 53 51.92 -29.89 -53.38
C GLN A 53 53.38 -29.46 -53.18
N HIS A 54 53.79 -29.29 -51.93
CA HIS A 54 55.04 -29.72 -51.24
C HIS A 54 55.18 -28.77 -50.02
N GLY A 55 55.38 -29.16 -48.76
CA GLY A 55 56.07 -30.31 -48.19
C GLY A 55 57.12 -29.75 -47.21
N ALA A 56 57.12 -30.25 -45.97
CA ALA A 56 58.15 -30.14 -44.92
C ALA A 56 58.12 -28.95 -43.92
N GLU A 57 57.69 -29.26 -42.69
CA GLU A 57 58.30 -28.86 -41.41
C GLU A 57 59.59 -29.70 -41.14
N PRO A 58 60.38 -29.53 -40.03
CA PRO A 58 60.47 -28.45 -39.03
C PRO A 58 61.94 -28.01 -38.74
N GLY A 59 62.16 -26.96 -37.94
CA GLY A 59 63.53 -26.66 -37.45
C GLY A 59 63.73 -25.37 -36.66
N ASP A 60 63.38 -25.45 -35.38
CA ASP A 60 64.05 -24.95 -34.16
C ASP A 60 64.95 -23.67 -34.10
N THR A 61 64.85 -23.08 -32.90
CA THR A 61 65.82 -22.27 -32.12
C THR A 61 66.27 -20.85 -32.55
N ARG A 62 65.70 -19.90 -31.79
CA ARG A 62 66.25 -18.63 -31.26
C ARG A 62 67.79 -18.51 -31.24
N GLN A 63 68.35 -17.40 -31.77
CA GLN A 63 68.91 -16.27 -30.98
C GLN A 63 69.69 -15.25 -31.83
N ARG A 64 69.41 -13.97 -31.55
CA ARG A 64 70.26 -12.75 -31.59
C ARG A 64 70.96 -12.34 -32.90
N GLY A 65 70.68 -11.09 -33.29
CA GLY A 65 71.54 -10.30 -34.18
C GLY A 65 70.86 -9.02 -34.62
N THR A 66 71.09 -7.94 -33.88
CA THR A 66 70.77 -6.56 -34.25
C THR A 66 71.51 -6.16 -35.53
N GLU A 67 70.79 -5.81 -36.59
CA GLU A 67 71.31 -4.96 -37.66
C GLU A 67 70.17 -4.16 -38.31
N GLN A 68 70.30 -2.83 -38.22
CA GLN A 68 69.45 -1.85 -38.88
C GLN A 68 69.68 -1.91 -40.40
N ARG A 69 68.65 -2.27 -41.17
CA ARG A 69 68.52 -1.87 -42.57
C ARG A 69 67.11 -1.34 -42.79
N GLY A 70 67.05 -0.10 -43.28
CA GLY A 70 65.81 0.62 -43.55
C GLY A 70 64.92 -0.13 -44.53
N VAL A 71 63.67 -0.35 -44.09
CA VAL A 71 62.55 -0.72 -44.95
C VAL A 71 61.54 0.42 -44.81
N GLN A 72 61.25 1.08 -45.93
CA GLN A 72 60.22 2.12 -46.01
C GLN A 72 58.85 1.56 -45.60
N PRO A 73 58.00 2.31 -44.88
CA PRO A 73 56.68 1.84 -44.54
C PRO A 73 55.75 1.97 -45.76
N SER A 74 55.49 0.85 -46.44
CA SER A 74 54.38 0.72 -47.40
C SER A 74 53.04 0.56 -46.66
N GLY A 75 52.74 1.47 -45.71
CA GLY A 75 51.54 1.46 -44.86
C GLY A 75 50.62 2.68 -45.04
N ALA A 76 51.00 3.68 -45.85
CA ALA A 76 50.27 4.96 -45.95
C ALA A 76 49.00 4.92 -46.84
N GLY A 77 48.81 3.87 -47.65
CA GLY A 77 47.67 3.78 -48.57
C GLY A 77 46.36 3.30 -47.92
N GLN A 78 46.45 2.43 -46.91
CA GLN A 78 45.28 1.76 -46.32
C GLN A 78 44.53 2.65 -45.32
N SER A 79 45.24 3.46 -44.51
CA SER A 79 44.60 4.39 -43.56
C SER A 79 43.83 5.52 -44.25
N SER A 80 44.34 6.05 -45.38
CA SER A 80 43.70 7.16 -46.11
C SER A 80 42.40 6.78 -46.82
N THR A 81 42.22 5.49 -47.11
CA THR A 81 41.03 4.98 -47.83
C THR A 81 39.92 4.67 -46.83
N GLY A 82 40.28 4.10 -45.67
CA GLY A 82 39.33 3.85 -44.59
C GLY A 82 38.75 5.15 -44.00
N GLN A 83 39.59 6.17 -43.84
CA GLN A 83 39.16 7.47 -43.34
C GLN A 83 38.19 8.20 -44.30
N ARG A 84 38.44 8.13 -45.62
CA ARG A 84 37.53 8.67 -46.64
C ARG A 84 36.20 7.94 -46.72
N HIS A 85 36.20 6.62 -46.53
CA HIS A 85 34.95 5.85 -46.44
C HIS A 85 34.14 6.25 -45.19
N ALA A 86 34.82 6.45 -44.07
CA ALA A 86 34.16 6.86 -42.84
C ALA A 86 33.50 8.24 -42.97
N GLU A 87 34.22 9.24 -43.51
CA GLU A 87 33.67 10.56 -43.79
C GLU A 87 32.45 10.50 -44.73
N HIS A 88 32.47 9.62 -45.74
CA HIS A 88 31.35 9.43 -46.65
C HIS A 88 30.10 8.87 -45.94
N VAL A 89 30.26 7.87 -45.07
CA VAL A 89 29.15 7.26 -44.31
C VAL A 89 28.57 8.25 -43.30
N LEU A 90 29.42 8.98 -42.58
CA LEU A 90 28.99 10.00 -41.63
C LEU A 90 28.24 11.14 -42.33
N GLY A 91 28.76 11.61 -43.47
CA GLY A 91 28.13 12.64 -44.30
C GLY A 91 26.78 12.20 -44.88
N ALA A 92 26.65 10.94 -45.31
CA ALA A 92 25.39 10.39 -45.81
C ALA A 92 24.30 10.37 -44.72
N ILE A 93 24.66 10.06 -43.48
CA ILE A 93 23.72 10.07 -42.34
C ILE A 93 23.21 11.49 -42.09
N GLU A 94 24.08 12.50 -42.06
CA GLU A 94 23.65 13.89 -41.84
C GLU A 94 22.82 14.44 -43.00
N ALA A 95 23.23 14.17 -44.25
CA ALA A 95 22.52 14.59 -45.45
C ALA A 95 21.10 13.99 -45.56
N SER A 96 20.87 12.81 -44.97
CA SER A 96 19.53 12.20 -44.89
C SER A 96 18.55 12.97 -43.99
N GLY A 97 19.07 13.81 -43.08
CA GLY A 97 18.28 14.51 -42.07
C GLY A 97 17.63 13.59 -41.04
N LEU A 98 18.09 12.34 -40.90
CA LEU A 98 17.58 11.38 -39.91
C LEU A 98 18.25 11.54 -38.54
N ALA A 99 19.55 11.84 -38.53
CA ALA A 99 20.34 12.05 -37.32
C ALA A 99 21.39 13.16 -37.56
N ARG A 100 22.06 13.58 -36.49
CA ARG A 100 23.18 14.55 -36.50
C ARG A 100 24.19 14.18 -35.44
N TRP A 101 25.44 14.60 -35.60
CA TRP A 101 26.44 14.47 -34.53
C TRP A 101 26.28 15.63 -33.53
N ASP A 102 26.37 15.33 -32.23
CA ASP A 102 26.49 16.35 -31.18
C ASP A 102 27.95 16.81 -31.01
N ALA A 103 28.16 17.86 -30.21
CA ALA A 103 29.49 18.40 -29.94
C ALA A 103 30.43 17.41 -29.20
N ALA A 104 29.88 16.33 -28.63
CA ALA A 104 30.61 15.25 -27.99
C ALA A 104 30.87 14.06 -28.93
N GLY A 105 30.53 14.18 -30.21
CA GLY A 105 30.73 13.12 -31.21
C GLY A 105 29.72 11.98 -31.14
N ARG A 106 28.55 12.17 -30.50
CA ARG A 106 27.48 11.16 -30.43
C ARG A 106 26.41 11.40 -31.49
N LEU A 107 25.85 10.31 -32.01
CA LEU A 107 24.78 10.38 -32.99
C LEU A 107 23.42 10.63 -32.31
N VAL A 108 22.80 11.76 -32.60
CA VAL A 108 21.49 12.15 -32.05
C VAL A 108 20.44 12.10 -33.15
N PHE A 109 19.39 11.31 -32.94
CA PHE A 109 18.24 11.25 -33.86
C PHE A 109 17.46 12.57 -33.83
N ARG A 110 17.12 13.10 -35.02
CA ARG A 110 16.40 14.39 -35.11
C ARG A 110 14.94 14.31 -34.65
N HIS A 111 14.39 13.11 -34.53
CA HIS A 111 13.04 12.87 -34.05
C HIS A 111 12.94 11.49 -33.37
N PRO A 112 12.22 11.33 -32.25
CA PRO A 112 12.14 10.05 -31.51
C PRO A 112 11.69 8.85 -32.38
N LEU A 113 10.74 9.07 -33.29
CA LEU A 113 10.23 8.02 -34.21
C LEU A 113 11.26 7.49 -35.23
N VAL A 114 12.36 8.22 -35.47
CA VAL A 114 13.40 7.74 -36.41
C VAL A 114 14.04 6.47 -35.86
N ARG A 115 14.31 6.43 -34.55
CA ARG A 115 14.89 5.26 -33.87
C ARG A 115 14.03 4.02 -34.06
N SER A 116 12.73 4.13 -33.77
CA SER A 116 11.77 3.03 -33.96
C SER A 116 11.69 2.61 -35.44
N ALA A 117 11.74 3.55 -36.38
CA ALA A 117 11.70 3.26 -37.81
C ALA A 117 12.97 2.54 -38.30
N VAL A 118 14.15 2.89 -37.79
CA VAL A 118 15.43 2.21 -38.08
C VAL A 118 15.37 0.76 -37.61
N ILE A 119 14.98 0.54 -36.34
CA ILE A 119 14.87 -0.81 -35.78
C ILE A 119 13.84 -1.62 -36.57
N ALA A 120 12.64 -1.08 -36.80
CA ALA A 120 11.55 -1.77 -37.50
C ALA A 120 11.91 -2.16 -38.95
N ALA A 121 12.69 -1.34 -39.65
CA ALA A 121 13.10 -1.59 -41.03
C ALA A 121 14.23 -2.62 -41.18
N ALA A 122 15.04 -2.83 -40.13
CA ALA A 122 16.10 -3.83 -40.13
C ALA A 122 15.53 -5.25 -40.03
N SER A 123 16.04 -6.15 -40.87
CA SER A 123 15.77 -7.59 -40.78
C SER A 123 16.30 -8.18 -39.47
N GLN A 124 15.81 -9.37 -39.10
CA GLN A 124 16.28 -10.03 -37.88
C GLN A 124 17.78 -10.38 -37.95
N ALA A 125 18.30 -10.71 -39.14
CA ALA A 125 19.73 -10.96 -39.34
C ALA A 125 20.57 -9.69 -39.13
N GLU A 126 20.13 -8.54 -39.65
CA GLU A 126 20.81 -7.26 -39.46
C GLU A 126 20.79 -6.80 -38.00
N ARG A 127 19.68 -6.99 -37.29
CA ARG A 127 19.58 -6.70 -35.85
C ARG A 127 20.52 -7.59 -35.03
N ARG A 128 20.58 -8.89 -35.32
CA ARG A 128 21.52 -9.82 -34.66
C ARG A 128 22.97 -9.44 -34.93
N ALA A 129 23.30 -9.11 -36.18
CA ALA A 129 24.65 -8.65 -36.54
C ALA A 129 25.02 -7.37 -35.78
N ALA A 130 24.11 -6.39 -35.70
CA ALA A 130 24.31 -5.17 -34.93
C ALA A 130 24.53 -5.46 -33.43
N HIS A 131 23.71 -6.33 -32.83
CA HIS A 131 23.90 -6.74 -31.44
C HIS A 131 25.24 -7.48 -31.21
N ARG A 132 25.70 -8.34 -32.13
CA ARG A 132 27.04 -8.96 -32.04
C ARG A 132 28.15 -7.91 -32.05
N THR A 133 28.03 -6.94 -32.95
CA THR A 133 28.96 -5.82 -33.06
C THR A 133 29.00 -4.98 -31.78
N LEU A 134 27.85 -4.68 -31.17
CA LEU A 134 27.77 -3.97 -29.89
C LEU A 134 28.35 -4.79 -28.74
N ALA A 135 27.98 -6.08 -28.62
CA ALA A 135 28.49 -6.97 -27.58
C ALA A 135 30.01 -7.10 -27.59
N ALA A 136 30.63 -7.23 -28.77
CA ALA A 136 32.08 -7.40 -28.92
C ALA A 136 32.89 -6.17 -28.47
N ARG A 137 32.27 -5.00 -28.33
CA ARG A 137 32.92 -3.75 -27.93
C ARG A 137 32.79 -3.43 -26.46
N LEU A 138 31.85 -4.09 -25.79
CA LEU A 138 31.63 -3.93 -24.38
C LEU A 138 32.58 -4.84 -23.61
N ARG A 139 32.99 -4.37 -22.43
CA ARG A 139 33.84 -5.16 -21.53
C ARG A 139 33.06 -6.40 -21.09
N GLU A 140 33.78 -7.46 -20.72
CA GLU A 140 33.15 -8.70 -20.27
C GLU A 140 32.28 -8.51 -19.02
N ASP A 141 32.63 -7.54 -18.18
CA ASP A 141 31.91 -7.16 -16.97
C ASP A 141 30.80 -6.12 -17.20
N ASP A 142 30.62 -5.59 -18.42
CA ASP A 142 29.55 -4.62 -18.72
C ASP A 142 28.18 -5.34 -18.85
N PRO A 143 27.18 -5.04 -18.01
CA PRO A 143 25.86 -5.68 -18.06
C PRO A 143 25.15 -5.58 -19.42
N ARG A 144 25.41 -4.51 -20.20
CA ARG A 144 24.81 -4.32 -21.53
C ARG A 144 25.32 -5.35 -22.53
N ARG A 145 26.52 -5.89 -22.33
CA ARG A 145 27.08 -6.94 -23.18
C ARG A 145 26.18 -8.16 -23.19
N LEU A 146 25.74 -8.60 -22.01
CA LEU A 146 24.85 -9.76 -21.88
C LEU A 146 23.51 -9.56 -22.61
N LEU A 147 22.94 -8.36 -22.54
CA LEU A 147 21.70 -8.03 -23.25
C LEU A 147 21.89 -8.10 -24.78
N HIS A 148 23.02 -7.60 -25.28
CA HIS A 148 23.33 -7.68 -26.70
C HIS A 148 23.67 -9.10 -27.15
N GLU A 149 24.46 -9.86 -26.38
CA GLU A 149 24.71 -11.30 -26.64
C GLU A 149 23.39 -12.07 -26.70
N ALA A 150 22.48 -11.84 -25.74
CA ALA A 150 21.16 -12.45 -25.72
C ALA A 150 20.33 -12.08 -26.95
N SER A 151 20.38 -10.83 -27.39
CA SER A 151 19.63 -10.34 -28.57
C SER A 151 20.24 -10.80 -29.89
N ALA A 152 21.52 -11.17 -29.88
CA ALA A 152 22.26 -11.71 -31.02
C ALA A 152 22.10 -13.22 -31.20
N ALA A 153 21.64 -13.95 -30.17
CA ALA A 153 21.52 -15.40 -30.20
C ALA A 153 20.59 -15.90 -31.34
N GLU A 154 21.02 -16.95 -32.06
CA GLU A 154 20.29 -17.51 -33.20
C GLU A 154 19.33 -18.65 -32.82
N GLY A 155 19.47 -19.19 -31.60
CA GLY A 155 18.68 -20.27 -31.05
C GLY A 155 18.98 -20.46 -29.56
N PRO A 156 18.64 -21.63 -28.99
CA PRO A 156 18.94 -21.93 -27.61
C PRO A 156 20.45 -21.88 -27.31
N ASP A 157 20.82 -21.27 -26.19
CA ASP A 157 22.18 -21.18 -25.65
C ASP A 157 22.14 -21.24 -24.11
N GLU A 158 22.41 -22.44 -23.59
CA GLU A 158 22.33 -22.71 -22.16
C GLU A 158 23.42 -21.99 -21.35
N ARG A 159 24.60 -21.75 -21.94
CA ARG A 159 25.68 -21.02 -21.26
C ARG A 159 25.33 -19.55 -21.11
N LEU A 160 24.75 -18.96 -22.15
CA LEU A 160 24.26 -17.58 -22.11
C LEU A 160 23.05 -17.45 -21.17
N ALA A 161 22.13 -18.42 -21.17
CA ALA A 161 21.02 -18.48 -20.23
C ALA A 161 21.51 -18.50 -18.77
N ALA A 162 22.52 -19.33 -18.44
CA ALA A 162 23.09 -19.38 -17.10
C ALA A 162 23.73 -18.04 -16.67
N ARG A 163 24.48 -17.37 -17.57
CA ARG A 163 25.08 -16.04 -17.31
C ARG A 163 24.01 -14.97 -17.08
N LEU A 164 22.92 -14.98 -17.86
CA LEU A 164 21.79 -14.07 -17.68
C LEU A 164 21.07 -14.31 -16.34
N GLN A 165 20.88 -15.57 -15.96
CA GLN A 165 20.29 -15.93 -14.67
C GLN A 165 21.15 -15.46 -13.48
N GLU A 166 22.47 -15.62 -13.56
CA GLU A 166 23.38 -15.14 -12.53
C GLU A 166 23.36 -13.60 -12.44
N ALA A 167 23.40 -12.91 -13.58
CA ALA A 167 23.31 -11.45 -13.63
C ALA A 167 21.98 -10.94 -13.06
N GLY A 168 20.85 -11.55 -13.45
CA GLY A 168 19.53 -11.19 -12.95
C GLY A 168 19.39 -11.40 -11.44
N THR A 169 19.87 -12.54 -10.92
CA THR A 169 19.91 -12.81 -9.47
C THR A 169 20.74 -11.75 -8.73
N ARG A 170 21.91 -11.38 -9.27
CA ARG A 170 22.79 -10.38 -8.65
C ARG A 170 22.18 -8.97 -8.62
N ILE A 171 21.44 -8.61 -9.66
CA ILE A 171 20.72 -7.32 -9.73
C ILE A 171 19.54 -7.32 -8.74
N ALA A 172 18.78 -8.41 -8.65
CA ALA A 172 17.69 -8.56 -7.69
C ALA A 172 18.18 -8.46 -6.22
N LEU A 173 19.35 -9.03 -5.90
CA LEU A 173 19.98 -8.90 -4.57
C LEU A 173 20.34 -7.45 -4.19
N ARG A 174 20.36 -6.52 -5.17
CA ARG A 174 20.61 -5.09 -4.97
C ARG A 174 19.34 -4.24 -5.13
N GLY A 175 18.15 -4.87 -5.13
CA GLY A 175 16.86 -4.18 -5.23
C GLY A 175 16.30 -4.05 -6.66
N GLY A 176 17.02 -4.49 -7.69
CA GLY A 176 16.56 -4.44 -9.09
C GLY A 176 15.69 -5.64 -9.49
N ASP A 177 14.63 -5.91 -8.73
CA ASP A 177 13.74 -7.05 -8.98
C ASP A 177 13.11 -7.00 -10.39
N ALA A 178 12.70 -5.82 -10.87
CA ALA A 178 12.06 -5.67 -12.18
C ALA A 178 13.03 -5.97 -13.35
N GLU A 179 14.25 -5.46 -13.27
CA GLU A 179 15.31 -5.69 -14.25
C GLU A 179 15.79 -7.14 -14.21
N GLY A 180 15.95 -7.70 -13.00
CA GLY A 180 16.31 -9.09 -12.79
C GLY A 180 15.29 -10.03 -13.43
N ALA A 181 14.01 -9.76 -13.27
CA ALA A 181 12.94 -10.56 -13.88
C ALA A 181 13.04 -10.63 -15.42
N LEU A 182 13.33 -9.51 -16.08
CA LEU A 182 13.49 -9.47 -17.54
C LEU A 182 14.68 -10.31 -18.01
N LEU A 183 15.79 -10.30 -17.25
CA LEU A 183 16.96 -11.12 -17.55
C LEU A 183 16.66 -12.62 -17.40
N LEU A 184 15.91 -12.99 -16.37
CA LEU A 184 15.52 -14.38 -16.13
C LEU A 184 14.52 -14.90 -17.16
N ASP A 185 13.56 -14.06 -17.58
CA ASP A 185 12.66 -14.39 -18.68
C ASP A 185 13.45 -14.56 -19.99
N ARG A 186 14.40 -13.65 -20.28
CA ARG A 186 15.28 -13.83 -21.44
C ARG A 186 16.13 -15.09 -21.34
N ALA A 187 16.62 -15.43 -20.15
CA ALA A 187 17.35 -16.68 -19.91
C ALA A 187 16.45 -17.91 -20.15
N ALA A 188 15.17 -17.84 -19.78
CA ALA A 188 14.20 -18.90 -20.00
C ALA A 188 13.95 -19.13 -21.50
N ALA A 189 13.89 -18.04 -22.29
CA ALA A 189 13.73 -18.12 -23.75
C ALA A 189 14.94 -18.71 -24.49
N LEU A 190 16.14 -18.62 -23.90
CA LEU A 190 17.39 -19.16 -24.46
C LEU A 190 17.73 -20.56 -23.92
N GLY A 191 17.09 -21.02 -22.85
CA GLY A 191 17.36 -22.33 -22.27
C GLY A 191 16.89 -23.49 -23.16
N THR A 192 17.54 -24.65 -23.01
CA THR A 192 17.22 -25.86 -23.80
C THR A 192 16.26 -26.82 -23.08
N GLY A 193 16.24 -26.82 -21.75
CA GLY A 193 15.43 -27.73 -20.93
C GLY A 193 14.08 -27.15 -20.50
N PRO A 194 12.95 -27.89 -20.65
CA PRO A 194 11.65 -27.41 -20.19
C PRO A 194 11.59 -27.19 -18.67
N GLY A 195 12.33 -27.99 -17.89
CA GLY A 195 12.44 -27.82 -16.43
C GLY A 195 13.22 -26.56 -16.01
N ASP A 196 14.32 -26.26 -16.70
CA ASP A 196 15.13 -25.05 -16.41
C ASP A 196 14.40 -23.78 -16.84
N ARG A 197 13.70 -23.85 -17.98
CA ARG A 197 12.77 -22.80 -18.41
C ARG A 197 11.72 -22.53 -17.33
N ALA A 198 11.06 -23.56 -16.81
CA ALA A 198 10.06 -23.39 -15.76
C ALA A 198 10.64 -22.78 -14.47
N ARG A 199 11.86 -23.17 -14.07
CA ARG A 199 12.57 -22.56 -12.91
C ARG A 199 12.82 -21.08 -13.12
N ARG A 200 13.37 -20.71 -14.27
CA ARG A 200 13.70 -19.31 -14.61
C ARG A 200 12.46 -18.44 -14.69
N LEU A 201 11.40 -18.92 -15.35
CA LEU A 201 10.13 -18.20 -15.42
C LEU A 201 9.46 -18.06 -14.04
N THR A 202 9.57 -19.06 -13.17
CA THR A 202 9.01 -18.96 -11.81
C THR A 202 9.70 -17.87 -11.00
N TRP A 203 11.04 -17.82 -11.04
CA TRP A 203 11.78 -16.72 -10.43
C TRP A 203 11.47 -15.37 -11.07
N ALA A 204 11.38 -15.31 -12.41
CA ALA A 204 11.00 -14.09 -13.11
C ALA A 204 9.60 -13.59 -12.70
N ALA A 205 8.64 -14.49 -12.47
CA ALA A 205 7.30 -14.14 -12.00
C ALA A 205 7.33 -13.53 -10.59
N VAL A 206 8.06 -14.14 -9.65
CA VAL A 206 8.21 -13.61 -8.28
C VAL A 206 8.90 -12.25 -8.27
N MET A 207 10.01 -12.12 -9.00
CA MET A 207 10.75 -10.86 -9.11
C MET A 207 9.88 -9.77 -9.78
N SER A 208 9.14 -10.10 -10.84
CA SER A 208 8.20 -9.17 -11.48
C SER A 208 7.12 -8.69 -10.51
N ALA A 209 6.55 -9.59 -9.72
CA ALA A 209 5.52 -9.27 -8.75
C ALA A 209 6.03 -8.39 -7.60
N ARG A 210 7.28 -8.56 -7.17
CA ARG A 210 7.93 -7.69 -6.17
C ARG A 210 8.37 -6.34 -6.74
N GLY A 211 8.86 -6.34 -7.98
CA GLY A 211 9.41 -5.19 -8.68
C GLY A 211 8.39 -4.26 -9.33
N GLY A 212 7.10 -4.32 -8.99
CA GLY A 212 6.11 -3.39 -9.53
C GLY A 212 5.46 -3.81 -10.85
N ARG A 213 5.68 -5.03 -11.34
CA ARG A 213 5.19 -5.50 -12.66
C ARG A 213 4.21 -6.67 -12.52
N LEU A 214 3.11 -6.46 -11.79
CA LEU A 214 2.13 -7.52 -11.50
C LEU A 214 1.43 -8.07 -12.74
N ALA A 215 1.04 -7.22 -13.69
CA ALA A 215 0.42 -7.67 -14.94
C ALA A 215 1.36 -8.63 -15.70
N TYR A 216 2.65 -8.31 -15.74
CA TYR A 216 3.66 -9.17 -16.35
C TYR A 216 3.84 -10.48 -15.58
N ALA A 217 3.89 -10.44 -14.26
CA ALA A 217 3.94 -11.64 -13.43
C ALA A 217 2.75 -12.58 -13.71
N ALA A 218 1.53 -12.02 -13.86
CA ALA A 218 0.34 -12.79 -14.20
C ALA A 218 0.44 -13.45 -15.58
N GLU A 219 1.08 -12.78 -16.56
CA GLU A 219 1.34 -13.36 -17.88
C GLU A 219 2.32 -14.54 -17.82
N LEU A 220 3.43 -14.39 -17.10
CA LEU A 220 4.41 -15.45 -16.89
C LEU A 220 3.79 -16.68 -16.20
N LEU A 221 2.94 -16.46 -15.18
CA LEU A 221 2.23 -17.55 -14.51
C LEU A 221 1.22 -18.25 -15.41
N ARG A 222 0.56 -17.53 -16.32
CA ARG A 222 -0.34 -18.13 -17.31
C ARG A 222 0.41 -19.02 -18.29
N GLU A 223 1.64 -18.65 -18.65
CA GLU A 223 2.52 -19.51 -19.45
C GLU A 223 2.95 -20.75 -18.67
N LEU A 224 3.43 -20.58 -17.45
CA LEU A 224 3.87 -21.69 -16.58
C LEU A 224 2.77 -22.73 -16.36
N ARG A 225 1.50 -22.30 -16.20
CA ARG A 225 0.34 -23.21 -16.04
C ARG A 225 0.07 -24.12 -17.25
N ARG A 226 0.69 -23.89 -18.41
CA ARG A 226 0.53 -24.74 -19.61
C ARG A 226 1.41 -25.99 -19.59
N GLY A 227 2.38 -26.07 -18.68
CA GLY A 227 3.31 -27.19 -18.57
C GLY A 227 3.49 -27.66 -17.12
N PRO A 228 4.20 -28.78 -16.91
CA PRO A 228 4.51 -29.25 -15.56
C PRO A 228 5.48 -28.30 -14.86
N VAL A 229 5.20 -28.01 -13.58
CA VAL A 229 6.11 -27.27 -12.70
C VAL A 229 6.99 -28.29 -11.94
N PRO A 230 8.32 -28.20 -12.04
CA PRO A 230 9.23 -29.09 -11.32
C PRO A 230 9.06 -29.01 -9.79
N GLU A 231 9.18 -30.15 -9.10
CA GLU A 231 8.88 -30.27 -7.66
C GLU A 231 9.74 -29.36 -6.77
N ASP A 232 11.01 -29.17 -7.12
CA ASP A 232 11.96 -28.33 -6.40
C ASP A 232 11.66 -26.83 -6.48
N VAL A 233 10.89 -26.37 -7.49
CA VAL A 233 10.45 -24.98 -7.62
C VAL A 233 8.95 -24.80 -7.36
N ALA A 234 8.22 -25.88 -7.10
CA ALA A 234 6.79 -25.86 -6.83
C ALA A 234 6.40 -24.95 -5.63
N PRO A 235 7.15 -24.90 -4.51
CA PRO A 235 6.86 -23.94 -3.44
C PRO A 235 6.97 -22.48 -3.92
N LEU A 236 8.02 -22.13 -4.67
CA LEU A 236 8.18 -20.77 -5.19
C LEU A 236 7.07 -20.42 -6.19
N PHE A 237 6.65 -21.38 -7.01
CA PHE A 237 5.52 -21.22 -7.93
C PHE A 237 4.21 -20.97 -7.18
N ALA A 238 3.93 -21.75 -6.12
CA ALA A 238 2.79 -21.54 -5.24
C ALA A 238 2.79 -20.12 -4.64
N TYR A 239 3.95 -19.66 -4.15
CA TYR A 239 4.10 -18.29 -3.65
C TYR A 239 3.84 -17.24 -4.73
N ALA A 240 4.35 -17.42 -5.94
CA ALA A 240 4.13 -16.51 -7.06
C ALA A 240 2.64 -16.38 -7.43
N VAL A 241 1.94 -17.52 -7.50
CA VAL A 241 0.48 -17.57 -7.73
C VAL A 241 -0.26 -16.81 -6.65
N VAL A 242 0.00 -17.12 -5.37
CA VAL A 242 -0.66 -16.45 -4.25
C VAL A 242 -0.36 -14.95 -4.22
N TYR A 243 0.87 -14.55 -4.55
CA TYR A 243 1.22 -13.14 -4.61
C TYR A 243 0.35 -12.40 -5.64
N VAL A 244 0.25 -12.93 -6.86
CA VAL A 244 -0.53 -12.32 -7.95
C VAL A 244 -2.03 -12.35 -7.62
N ASP A 245 -2.55 -13.49 -7.14
CA ASP A 245 -3.95 -13.61 -6.79
C ASP A 245 -4.36 -12.59 -5.71
N GLN A 246 -3.57 -12.48 -4.63
CA GLN A 246 -3.87 -11.52 -3.56
C GLN A 246 -3.72 -10.07 -4.01
N SER A 247 -2.68 -9.75 -4.79
CA SER A 247 -2.30 -8.35 -5.04
C SER A 247 -3.01 -7.77 -6.26
N HIS A 248 -3.14 -8.56 -7.32
CA HIS A 248 -3.76 -8.18 -8.58
C HIS A 248 -5.23 -8.62 -8.64
N HIS A 249 -5.53 -9.89 -8.41
CA HIS A 249 -6.91 -10.38 -8.55
C HIS A 249 -7.79 -10.10 -7.32
N VAL A 250 -7.20 -9.68 -6.21
CA VAL A 250 -7.88 -9.51 -4.91
C VAL A 250 -8.59 -10.82 -4.50
N ASP A 251 -7.91 -11.94 -4.70
CA ASP A 251 -8.37 -13.28 -4.33
C ASP A 251 -7.41 -13.90 -3.30
N PHE A 252 -7.99 -14.45 -2.23
CA PHE A 252 -7.25 -15.05 -1.12
C PHE A 252 -7.38 -16.57 -1.08
N ALA A 253 -8.22 -17.20 -1.90
CA ALA A 253 -8.50 -18.63 -1.87
C ALA A 253 -7.22 -19.47 -2.06
N SER A 254 -6.41 -19.11 -3.04
CA SER A 254 -5.15 -19.82 -3.34
C SER A 254 -4.16 -19.80 -2.18
N SER A 255 -4.24 -18.82 -1.28
CA SER A 255 -3.42 -18.76 -0.05
C SER A 255 -3.67 -19.99 0.84
N PHE A 256 -4.92 -20.41 0.96
CA PHE A 256 -5.33 -21.54 1.80
C PHE A 256 -5.20 -22.88 1.09
N GLU A 257 -5.16 -22.89 -0.24
CA GLU A 257 -5.06 -24.09 -1.06
C GLU A 257 -3.60 -24.49 -1.34
N LEU A 258 -2.73 -23.50 -1.60
CA LEU A 258 -1.37 -23.74 -2.08
C LEU A 258 -0.31 -23.61 -0.99
N LEU A 259 -0.44 -22.63 -0.08
CA LEU A 259 0.61 -22.38 0.91
C LEU A 259 0.77 -23.47 1.98
N PRO A 260 -0.27 -24.16 2.46
CA PRO A 260 -0.09 -25.21 3.47
C PRO A 260 0.85 -26.33 2.98
N GLY A 261 0.62 -26.85 1.77
CA GLY A 261 1.49 -27.89 1.20
C GLY A 261 2.88 -27.38 0.87
N ALA A 262 3.01 -26.13 0.40
CA ALA A 262 4.31 -25.52 0.13
C ALA A 262 5.14 -25.30 1.41
N LEU A 263 4.52 -24.86 2.50
CA LEU A 263 5.18 -24.72 3.81
C LEU A 263 5.60 -26.08 4.37
N GLU A 264 4.75 -27.09 4.26
CA GLU A 264 5.09 -28.46 4.68
C GLU A 264 6.30 -29.01 3.91
N ALA A 265 6.32 -28.82 2.59
CA ALA A 265 7.46 -29.23 1.76
C ALA A 265 8.76 -28.55 2.21
N LEU A 266 8.74 -27.22 2.43
CA LEU A 266 9.92 -26.44 2.84
C LEU A 266 10.39 -26.72 4.27
N THR A 267 9.48 -27.00 5.19
CA THR A 267 9.81 -27.21 6.62
C THR A 267 10.10 -28.66 6.98
N SER A 268 9.88 -29.60 6.05
CA SER A 268 10.22 -31.01 6.25
C SER A 268 11.73 -31.20 6.51
N ARG A 269 12.08 -32.11 7.44
CA ARG A 269 13.47 -32.35 7.88
C ARG A 269 14.41 -32.77 6.74
N ASN A 270 13.89 -33.38 5.67
CA ASN A 270 14.70 -33.77 4.52
C ASN A 270 15.00 -32.59 3.60
N ALA A 271 14.08 -31.61 3.47
CA ALA A 271 14.26 -30.43 2.63
C ALA A 271 15.26 -29.43 3.23
N LEU A 272 15.27 -29.27 4.56
CA LEU A 272 16.22 -28.38 5.26
C LEU A 272 17.69 -28.82 5.12
N ASN A 273 17.93 -30.10 4.83
CA ASN A 273 19.27 -30.69 4.67
C ASN A 273 19.67 -30.89 3.20
N ALA A 274 18.80 -30.54 2.24
CA ALA A 274 19.06 -30.73 0.81
C ALA A 274 19.96 -29.61 0.23
N PRO A 275 20.90 -29.92 -0.69
CA PRO A 275 21.62 -28.91 -1.45
C PRO A 275 20.63 -28.05 -2.26
N GLY A 276 20.52 -26.76 -1.93
CA GLY A 276 19.53 -25.84 -2.52
C GLY A 276 18.56 -25.21 -1.50
N ALA A 277 18.50 -25.71 -0.27
CA ALA A 277 17.69 -25.13 0.81
C ALA A 277 18.03 -23.64 1.10
N THR A 278 19.26 -23.22 0.84
CA THR A 278 19.72 -21.82 0.96
C THR A 278 19.14 -20.89 -0.09
N ALA A 279 18.63 -21.41 -1.22
CA ALA A 279 18.03 -20.58 -2.28
C ALA A 279 16.67 -19.97 -1.85
N PHE A 280 16.04 -20.53 -0.81
CA PHE A 280 14.69 -20.20 -0.38
C PHE A 280 14.61 -19.71 1.07
N GLY A 281 15.73 -19.33 1.70
CA GLY A 281 15.81 -19.05 3.15
C GLY A 281 14.74 -18.10 3.69
N ASP A 282 14.32 -17.10 2.91
CA ASP A 282 13.28 -16.14 3.29
C ASP A 282 11.87 -16.53 2.78
N LEU A 283 11.75 -17.56 1.95
CA LEU A 283 10.48 -17.94 1.32
C LEU A 283 9.47 -18.46 2.35
N VAL A 284 9.94 -19.19 3.38
CA VAL A 284 9.08 -19.64 4.48
C VAL A 284 8.44 -18.45 5.20
N GLU A 285 9.23 -17.40 5.48
CA GLU A 285 8.70 -16.18 6.10
C GLU A 285 7.74 -15.42 5.17
N GLN A 286 8.07 -15.33 3.88
CA GLN A 286 7.22 -14.66 2.89
C GLN A 286 5.88 -15.40 2.70
N MET A 287 5.89 -16.73 2.65
CA MET A 287 4.67 -17.55 2.61
C MET A 287 3.87 -17.40 3.90
N ALA A 288 4.53 -17.48 5.06
CA ALA A 288 3.88 -17.29 6.34
C ALA A 288 3.21 -15.90 6.40
N PHE A 289 3.87 -14.85 5.91
CA PHE A 289 3.28 -13.52 5.80
C PHE A 289 2.07 -13.46 4.87
N LYS A 290 2.13 -14.09 3.69
CA LYS A 290 0.97 -14.14 2.77
C LYS A 290 -0.21 -14.89 3.37
N LEU A 291 0.05 -15.94 4.15
CA LEU A 291 -0.98 -16.69 4.85
C LEU A 291 -1.56 -15.90 6.04
N LEU A 292 -0.71 -15.25 6.83
CA LEU A 292 -1.09 -14.31 7.88
C LEU A 292 -2.01 -13.21 7.33
N LEU A 293 -1.61 -12.59 6.21
CA LEU A 293 -2.36 -11.53 5.55
C LEU A 293 -3.73 -12.02 5.09
N ALA A 294 -3.79 -13.17 4.41
CA ALA A 294 -5.03 -13.76 3.93
C ALA A 294 -5.99 -14.09 5.10
N SER A 295 -5.48 -14.68 6.18
CA SER A 295 -6.27 -14.97 7.37
C SER A 295 -6.75 -13.71 8.10
N ALA A 296 -5.92 -12.68 8.22
CA ALA A 296 -6.31 -11.41 8.81
C ALA A 296 -7.36 -10.67 7.98
N TYR A 297 -7.25 -10.71 6.66
CA TYR A 297 -8.16 -10.00 5.76
C TYR A 297 -9.51 -10.68 5.61
N THR A 298 -9.53 -12.02 5.55
CA THR A 298 -10.78 -12.77 5.36
C THR A 298 -11.43 -13.20 6.68
N GLY A 299 -10.67 -13.31 7.76
CA GLY A 299 -11.10 -13.93 9.01
C GLY A 299 -11.19 -15.46 8.92
N ASP A 300 -10.62 -16.09 7.89
CA ASP A 300 -10.61 -17.54 7.73
C ASP A 300 -9.62 -18.20 8.71
N PRO A 301 -10.09 -19.15 9.56
CA PRO A 301 -9.25 -19.77 10.58
C PRO A 301 -8.18 -20.72 10.03
N ARG A 302 -8.35 -21.24 8.80
CA ARG A 302 -7.48 -22.29 8.24
C ARG A 302 -6.02 -21.86 8.19
N GLY A 303 -5.75 -20.60 7.85
CA GLY A 303 -4.38 -20.08 7.80
C GLY A 303 -3.74 -19.95 9.18
N TRP A 304 -4.51 -19.55 10.21
CA TRP A 304 -4.02 -19.51 11.59
C TRP A 304 -3.61 -20.91 12.08
N ASP A 305 -4.43 -21.93 11.81
CA ASP A 305 -4.15 -23.31 12.21
C ASP A 305 -2.87 -23.87 11.52
N VAL A 306 -2.65 -23.52 10.25
CA VAL A 306 -1.42 -23.89 9.52
C VAL A 306 -0.20 -23.22 10.17
N LEU A 307 -0.28 -21.92 10.46
CA LEU A 307 0.83 -21.19 11.05
C LEU A 307 1.20 -21.70 12.45
N GLU A 308 0.20 -22.06 13.27
CA GLU A 308 0.45 -22.64 14.58
C GLU A 308 1.10 -24.04 14.49
N ARG A 309 0.69 -24.88 13.52
CA ARG A 309 1.35 -26.18 13.27
C ARG A 309 2.82 -26.05 12.90
N HIS A 310 3.20 -25.01 12.17
CA HIS A 310 4.59 -24.76 11.77
C HIS A 310 5.36 -23.83 12.71
N ARG A 311 4.78 -23.47 13.87
CA ARG A 311 5.28 -22.42 14.78
C ARG A 311 6.77 -22.56 15.16
N GLU A 312 7.27 -23.78 15.33
CA GLU A 312 8.67 -24.05 15.70
C GLU A 312 9.67 -23.67 14.59
N HIS A 313 9.21 -23.65 13.33
CA HIS A 313 10.01 -23.29 12.16
C HIS A 313 9.89 -21.82 11.78
N LEU A 314 8.95 -21.09 12.37
CA LEU A 314 8.71 -19.68 12.08
C LEU A 314 9.60 -18.78 12.94
N SER A 315 10.03 -17.65 12.40
CA SER A 315 10.86 -16.70 13.15
C SER A 315 10.07 -15.96 14.24
N PRO A 316 10.77 -15.34 15.22
CA PRO A 316 10.12 -14.51 16.23
C PRO A 316 9.23 -13.40 15.63
N ALA A 317 9.63 -12.80 14.50
CA ALA A 317 8.86 -11.75 13.84
C ALA A 317 7.51 -12.27 13.30
N VAL A 318 7.50 -13.45 12.69
CA VAL A 318 6.25 -14.10 12.23
C VAL A 318 5.35 -14.44 13.43
N ARG A 319 5.91 -14.97 14.52
CA ARG A 319 5.13 -15.31 15.73
C ARG A 319 4.56 -14.06 16.41
N LEU A 320 5.28 -12.94 16.40
CA LEU A 320 4.76 -11.66 16.87
C LEU A 320 3.60 -11.19 16.00
N CYS A 321 3.74 -11.23 14.67
CA CYS A 321 2.64 -10.90 13.74
C CYS A 321 1.40 -11.76 13.98
N HIS A 322 1.60 -13.08 14.12
CA HIS A 322 0.51 -14.01 14.40
C HIS A 322 -0.26 -13.58 15.65
N ARG A 323 0.42 -13.31 16.76
CA ARG A 323 -0.24 -12.86 17.99
C ARG A 323 -0.86 -11.47 17.88
N ALA A 324 -0.27 -10.57 17.09
CA ALA A 324 -0.74 -9.20 16.89
C ALA A 324 -1.93 -9.09 15.93
N TRP A 325 -2.20 -10.10 15.10
CA TRP A 325 -3.30 -10.09 14.13
C TRP A 325 -4.36 -11.18 14.35
N ALA A 326 -4.03 -12.31 14.97
CA ALA A 326 -4.97 -13.42 15.14
C ALA A 326 -6.03 -13.12 16.22
N ASP A 327 -5.61 -12.77 17.45
CA ASP A 327 -6.54 -12.47 18.54
C ASP A 327 -5.93 -11.55 19.61
N PRO A 328 -5.65 -10.28 19.27
CA PRO A 328 -4.85 -9.38 20.11
C PRO A 328 -5.30 -9.23 21.56
N PRO A 329 -6.61 -9.21 21.90
CA PRO A 329 -7.05 -9.19 23.30
C PRO A 329 -6.52 -10.35 24.16
N ARG A 330 -6.17 -11.48 23.54
CA ARG A 330 -5.76 -12.70 24.24
C ARG A 330 -4.29 -13.05 24.00
N THR A 331 -3.72 -12.62 22.89
CA THR A 331 -2.39 -13.08 22.46
C THR A 331 -1.33 -11.99 22.39
N ALA A 332 -1.70 -10.71 22.30
CA ALA A 332 -0.75 -9.62 22.03
C ALA A 332 -0.20 -8.91 23.28
N HIS A 333 -0.36 -9.48 24.48
CA HIS A 333 0.20 -8.87 25.70
C HIS A 333 1.72 -8.76 25.61
N GLY A 334 2.26 -7.57 25.88
CA GLY A 334 3.69 -7.27 25.77
C GLY A 334 4.22 -7.15 24.33
N ALA A 335 3.35 -7.17 23.32
CA ALA A 335 3.75 -7.11 21.91
C ALA A 335 4.58 -5.86 21.60
N GLU A 336 4.24 -4.70 22.18
CA GLU A 336 4.99 -3.46 21.97
C GLU A 336 6.45 -3.54 22.48
N THR A 337 6.67 -4.15 23.66
CA THR A 337 8.02 -4.33 24.20
C THR A 337 8.83 -5.35 23.39
N GLU A 338 8.19 -6.43 22.96
CA GLU A 338 8.83 -7.44 22.11
C GLU A 338 9.17 -6.89 20.72
N LEU A 339 8.27 -6.08 20.14
CA LEU A 339 8.49 -5.35 18.89
C LEU A 339 9.77 -4.52 18.97
N ARG A 340 9.91 -3.65 19.99
CA ARG A 340 11.12 -2.83 20.17
C ARG A 340 12.38 -3.69 20.34
N SER A 341 12.29 -4.80 21.08
CA SER A 341 13.41 -5.73 21.25
C SER A 341 13.81 -6.45 19.95
N LEU A 342 12.86 -6.81 19.10
CA LEU A 342 13.13 -7.40 17.80
C LEU A 342 13.70 -6.37 16.81
N MET A 343 13.14 -5.16 16.81
CA MET A 343 13.64 -4.05 15.99
C MET A 343 15.10 -3.72 16.29
N ALA A 344 15.51 -3.67 17.55
CA ALA A 344 16.89 -3.40 17.95
C ALA A 344 17.91 -4.44 17.43
N ARG A 345 17.43 -5.61 16.97
CA ARG A 345 18.26 -6.69 16.39
C ARG A 345 18.30 -6.67 14.86
N VAL A 346 17.43 -5.89 14.21
CA VAL A 346 17.45 -5.73 12.75
C VAL A 346 18.57 -4.75 12.40
N ALA A 347 19.53 -5.20 11.58
CA ALA A 347 20.61 -4.33 11.13
C ALA A 347 20.05 -3.15 10.31
N ALA A 348 20.49 -1.92 10.61
CA ALA A 348 19.93 -0.67 10.11
C ALA A 348 19.99 -0.44 8.58
N HIS A 349 20.54 -1.39 7.80
CA HIS A 349 20.87 -1.18 6.38
C HIS A 349 20.47 -2.35 5.46
N ARG A 350 19.56 -3.24 5.90
CA ARG A 350 19.03 -4.29 5.01
C ARG A 350 17.53 -4.46 5.18
N GLU A 351 16.83 -4.28 4.06
CA GLU A 351 15.48 -4.77 3.89
C GLU A 351 15.49 -6.29 4.08
N THR A 352 14.78 -6.77 5.10
CA THR A 352 14.65 -8.19 5.42
C THR A 352 13.17 -8.53 5.56
N ALA A 353 12.79 -9.79 5.31
CA ALA A 353 11.42 -10.26 5.56
C ALA A 353 10.99 -9.97 7.02
N ALA A 354 11.93 -10.00 7.96
CA ALA A 354 11.73 -9.57 9.35
C ALA A 354 11.28 -8.11 9.47
N ALA A 355 11.87 -7.15 8.76
CA ALA A 355 11.47 -5.74 8.83
C ALA A 355 10.00 -5.54 8.40
N TRP A 356 9.57 -6.19 7.30
CA TRP A 356 8.17 -6.19 6.82
C TRP A 356 7.19 -6.65 7.89
N LEU A 357 7.51 -7.80 8.49
CA LEU A 357 6.72 -8.41 9.54
C LEU A 357 6.61 -7.46 10.74
N LEU A 358 7.73 -6.87 11.19
CA LEU A 358 7.72 -5.95 12.32
C LEU A 358 6.89 -4.68 12.03
N LEU A 359 6.99 -4.10 10.82
CA LEU A 359 6.16 -2.97 10.40
C LEU A 359 4.66 -3.32 10.47
N TRP A 360 4.30 -4.51 10.00
CA TRP A 360 2.91 -4.94 9.99
C TRP A 360 2.40 -5.29 11.40
N ALA A 361 3.23 -5.91 12.25
CA ALA A 361 2.91 -6.13 13.67
C ALA A 361 2.71 -4.81 14.41
N ALA A 362 3.58 -3.82 14.19
CA ALA A 362 3.49 -2.49 14.78
C ALA A 362 2.19 -1.78 14.38
N SER A 363 1.76 -1.95 13.13
CA SER A 363 0.50 -1.39 12.62
C SER A 363 -0.73 -2.03 13.29
N ALA A 364 -0.66 -3.29 13.72
CA ALA A 364 -1.78 -3.99 14.36
C ALA A 364 -2.04 -3.49 15.80
N VAL A 365 -0.96 -3.13 16.50
CA VAL A 365 -1.01 -2.70 17.91
C VAL A 365 -0.84 -1.19 18.07
N ASP A 366 -0.89 -0.42 16.98
CA ASP A 366 -0.68 1.04 16.94
C ASP A 366 0.62 1.51 17.59
N ALA A 367 1.68 0.73 17.42
CA ALA A 367 3.02 1.00 17.94
C ALA A 367 4.04 1.32 16.84
N ALA A 368 3.58 1.63 15.62
CA ALA A 368 4.49 2.03 14.54
C ALA A 368 5.02 3.45 14.82
N ASP A 369 6.31 3.54 15.11
CA ASP A 369 7.00 4.81 15.37
C ASP A 369 7.91 5.23 14.22
N GLU A 370 8.53 6.40 14.39
CA GLU A 370 9.42 7.00 13.41
C GLU A 370 10.72 6.20 13.23
N GLU A 371 11.19 5.48 14.26
CA GLU A 371 12.41 4.67 14.20
C GLU A 371 12.21 3.44 13.31
N LEU A 372 11.07 2.75 13.45
CA LEU A 372 10.67 1.65 12.57
C LEU A 372 10.56 2.12 11.11
N ARG A 373 10.10 3.35 10.90
CA ARG A 373 9.94 3.92 9.56
C ARG A 373 11.29 4.23 8.90
N ARG A 374 12.28 4.70 9.66
CA ARG A 374 13.62 5.01 9.14
C ARG A 374 14.33 3.81 8.52
N LEU A 375 13.98 2.59 8.95
CA LEU A 375 14.47 1.36 8.31
C LEU A 375 14.03 1.23 6.85
N PHE A 376 13.08 2.04 6.39
CA PHE A 376 12.52 2.04 5.04
C PHE A 376 12.69 3.39 4.31
N ASP A 377 13.65 4.24 4.72
CA ASP A 377 13.87 5.56 4.12
C ASP A 377 14.75 5.52 2.85
N ASP A 378 15.40 4.40 2.53
CA ASP A 378 16.24 4.21 1.34
C ASP A 378 15.41 3.89 0.06
N GLU A 379 16.05 3.80 -1.12
CA GLU A 379 15.37 3.35 -2.35
C GLU A 379 15.01 1.86 -2.25
N HIS A 380 13.71 1.56 -2.21
CA HIS A 380 13.18 0.21 -2.05
C HIS A 380 12.28 -0.23 -3.21
N THR A 381 12.03 -1.54 -3.27
CA THR A 381 11.07 -2.14 -4.23
C THR A 381 9.66 -1.56 -4.04
N TYR A 382 8.83 -1.62 -5.09
CA TYR A 382 7.46 -1.07 -5.02
C TYR A 382 6.60 -1.71 -3.92
N ALA A 383 6.67 -3.03 -3.78
CA ALA A 383 5.91 -3.77 -2.75
C ALA A 383 6.18 -3.22 -1.34
N THR A 384 7.42 -2.78 -1.14
CA THR A 384 7.91 -2.22 0.11
C THR A 384 7.35 -0.84 0.39
N GLN A 385 7.49 0.05 -0.60
CA GLN A 385 6.95 1.39 -0.54
C GLN A 385 5.44 1.38 -0.24
N GLY A 386 4.70 0.46 -0.86
CA GLY A 386 3.26 0.31 -0.65
C GLY A 386 2.86 0.02 0.81
N SER A 387 3.55 -0.87 1.53
CA SER A 387 3.15 -1.14 2.92
C SER A 387 3.64 -0.09 3.92
N VAL A 388 4.77 0.56 3.64
CA VAL A 388 5.21 1.74 4.40
C VAL A 388 4.22 2.88 4.25
N ALA A 389 3.75 3.15 3.02
CA ALA A 389 2.74 4.17 2.76
C ALA A 389 1.41 3.88 3.48
N LYS A 390 0.96 2.61 3.52
CA LYS A 390 -0.22 2.20 4.30
C LYS A 390 -0.05 2.47 5.81
N ALA A 391 1.10 2.11 6.38
CA ALA A 391 1.42 2.40 7.77
C ALA A 391 1.47 3.92 8.05
N ARG A 392 2.04 4.71 7.12
CA ARG A 392 2.06 6.17 7.18
C ARG A 392 0.65 6.77 7.15
N CYS A 393 -0.24 6.32 6.26
CA CYS A 393 -1.64 6.76 6.22
C CYS A 393 -2.34 6.51 7.57
N HIS A 394 -2.19 5.30 8.14
CA HIS A 394 -2.79 4.96 9.45
C HIS A 394 -2.24 5.82 10.59
N GLN A 395 -0.91 5.99 10.66
CA GLN A 395 -0.28 6.84 11.67
C GLN A 395 -0.64 8.32 11.48
N ALA A 396 -0.75 8.81 10.25
CA ALA A 396 -1.19 10.18 9.98
C ALA A 396 -2.60 10.43 10.53
N PHE A 397 -3.51 9.46 10.42
CA PHE A 397 -4.83 9.54 11.04
C PHE A 397 -4.74 9.64 12.58
N LEU A 398 -4.02 8.73 13.23
CA LEU A 398 -3.86 8.69 14.68
C LEU A 398 -3.22 9.98 15.23
N ARG A 399 -2.16 10.46 14.57
CA ARG A 399 -1.40 11.67 14.96
C ARG A 399 -2.07 12.99 14.57
N GLY A 400 -3.26 12.94 13.96
CA GLY A 400 -3.99 14.15 13.55
C GLY A 400 -3.40 14.88 12.33
N ARG A 401 -2.50 14.25 11.56
CA ARG A 401 -1.96 14.80 10.30
C ARG A 401 -2.93 14.53 9.14
N TRP A 402 -4.15 15.04 9.24
CA TRP A 402 -5.24 14.69 8.32
C TRP A 402 -5.14 15.34 6.92
N ASP A 403 -4.20 16.26 6.72
CA ASP A 403 -3.85 16.78 5.39
C ASP A 403 -3.22 15.70 4.49
N ALA A 404 -2.68 14.62 5.09
CA ALA A 404 -2.16 13.46 4.36
C ALA A 404 -3.26 12.60 3.69
N ALA A 405 -4.55 12.93 3.85
CA ALA A 405 -5.64 12.17 3.24
C ALA A 405 -5.52 12.08 1.71
N GLU A 406 -5.07 13.16 1.05
CA GLU A 406 -4.85 13.19 -0.41
C GLU A 406 -3.71 12.28 -0.85
N GLU A 407 -2.73 12.03 0.03
CA GLU A 407 -1.66 11.07 -0.24
C GLU A 407 -2.23 9.67 -0.42
N CYS A 408 -3.18 9.25 0.40
CA CYS A 408 -3.78 7.93 0.28
C CYS A 408 -4.52 7.78 -1.07
N LEU A 409 -5.14 8.83 -1.63
CA LEU A 409 -5.77 8.74 -2.95
C LEU A 409 -4.73 8.64 -4.08
N ARG A 410 -3.65 9.42 -4.02
CA ARG A 410 -2.55 9.34 -4.99
C ARG A 410 -1.92 7.95 -5.00
N GLU A 411 -1.64 7.39 -3.82
CA GLU A 411 -1.12 6.03 -3.70
C GLU A 411 -2.10 4.98 -4.23
N ALA A 412 -3.41 5.20 -4.05
CA ALA A 412 -4.42 4.32 -4.60
C ALA A 412 -4.43 4.33 -6.14
N ASP A 413 -4.26 5.50 -6.76
CA ASP A 413 -4.27 5.63 -8.21
C ASP A 413 -2.98 5.08 -8.83
N THR A 414 -1.81 5.35 -8.23
CA THR A 414 -0.53 4.72 -8.61
C THR A 414 -0.61 3.18 -8.50
N ALA A 415 -1.20 2.66 -7.42
CA ALA A 415 -1.39 1.22 -7.24
C ALA A 415 -2.33 0.62 -8.30
N GLU A 416 -3.38 1.34 -8.70
CA GLU A 416 -4.29 0.92 -9.76
C GLU A 416 -3.56 0.82 -11.10
N GLU A 417 -2.77 1.83 -11.47
CA GLU A 417 -2.00 1.88 -12.72
C GLU A 417 -0.99 0.75 -12.84
N LEU A 418 -0.38 0.34 -11.72
CA LEU A 418 0.59 -0.75 -11.64
C LEU A 418 -0.07 -2.14 -11.50
N GLY A 419 -1.41 -2.21 -11.41
CA GLY A 419 -2.16 -3.45 -11.27
C GLY A 419 -2.18 -4.02 -9.84
N TYR A 420 -1.79 -3.26 -8.82
CA TYR A 420 -1.90 -3.63 -7.40
C TYR A 420 -3.30 -3.28 -6.86
N HIS A 421 -4.33 -3.88 -7.44
CA HIS A 421 -5.74 -3.58 -7.13
C HIS A 421 -6.08 -3.76 -5.64
N CYS A 422 -5.45 -4.72 -4.94
CA CYS A 422 -5.64 -4.88 -3.50
C CYS A 422 -5.06 -3.70 -2.70
N ASN A 423 -3.89 -3.18 -3.08
CA ASN A 423 -3.33 -1.99 -2.44
C ASN A 423 -4.18 -0.75 -2.76
N ALA A 424 -4.63 -0.60 -4.01
CA ALA A 424 -5.50 0.49 -4.43
C ALA A 424 -6.82 0.51 -3.61
N LEU A 425 -7.37 -0.68 -3.34
CA LEU A 425 -8.51 -0.87 -2.45
C LEU A 425 -8.19 -0.45 -1.01
N LEU A 426 -7.07 -0.92 -0.44
CA LEU A 426 -6.67 -0.62 0.93
C LEU A 426 -6.36 0.86 1.14
N PHE A 427 -5.73 1.54 0.19
CA PHE A 427 -5.47 2.98 0.28
C PHE A 427 -6.76 3.80 0.28
N ARG A 428 -7.76 3.41 -0.51
CA ARG A 428 -9.10 4.02 -0.46
C ARG A 428 -9.82 3.72 0.84
N HIS A 429 -9.62 2.53 1.41
CA HIS A 429 -10.07 2.22 2.76
C HIS A 429 -9.40 3.12 3.81
N TYR A 430 -8.07 3.33 3.78
CA TYR A 430 -7.40 4.27 4.69
C TYR A 430 -7.90 5.70 4.51
N HIS A 431 -8.14 6.15 3.28
CA HIS A 431 -8.77 7.45 3.01
C HIS A 431 -10.15 7.58 3.71
N ALA A 432 -10.93 6.49 3.77
CA ALA A 432 -12.22 6.49 4.45
C ALA A 432 -12.13 6.77 5.97
N HIS A 433 -11.00 6.47 6.63
CA HIS A 433 -10.81 6.86 8.04
C HIS A 433 -10.84 8.37 8.23
N PHE A 434 -10.16 9.13 7.35
CA PHE A 434 -10.18 10.59 7.40
C PHE A 434 -11.57 11.17 7.11
N LEU A 435 -12.29 10.60 6.13
CA LEU A 435 -13.66 11.00 5.81
C LEU A 435 -14.60 10.75 7.01
N ALA A 436 -14.53 9.58 7.63
CA ALA A 436 -15.34 9.26 8.81
C ALA A 436 -15.00 10.16 10.00
N GLY A 437 -13.72 10.40 10.24
CA GLY A 437 -13.26 11.33 11.27
C GLY A 437 -13.80 12.75 11.07
N ARG A 438 -13.87 13.21 9.81
CA ARG A 438 -14.47 14.50 9.43
C ARG A 438 -16.01 14.48 9.39
N GLY A 439 -16.63 13.31 9.51
CA GLY A 439 -18.08 13.13 9.36
C GLY A 439 -18.59 13.34 7.92
N ASP A 440 -17.73 13.17 6.90
CA ASP A 440 -18.13 13.26 5.49
C ASP A 440 -18.79 11.96 5.01
N GLU A 441 -20.09 11.86 5.25
CA GLU A 441 -20.89 10.70 4.82
C GLU A 441 -21.01 10.57 3.31
N ARG A 442 -20.93 11.69 2.56
CA ARG A 442 -21.01 11.66 1.09
C ARG A 442 -19.75 11.03 0.53
N GLY A 443 -18.58 11.47 1.00
CA GLY A 443 -17.29 10.87 0.67
C GLY A 443 -17.24 9.39 1.06
N LEU A 444 -17.70 9.04 2.26
CA LEU A 444 -17.75 7.64 2.71
C LEU A 444 -18.60 6.76 1.79
N ARG A 445 -19.81 7.21 1.42
CA ARG A 445 -20.66 6.48 0.47
C ARG A 445 -19.97 6.30 -0.89
N ALA A 446 -19.26 7.30 -1.38
CA ALA A 446 -18.53 7.21 -2.64
C ALA A 446 -17.38 6.18 -2.57
N VAL A 447 -16.60 6.18 -1.49
CA VAL A 447 -15.55 5.17 -1.28
C VAL A 447 -16.14 3.77 -1.15
N ARG A 448 -17.17 3.61 -0.30
CA ARG A 448 -17.87 2.33 -0.10
C ARG A 448 -18.40 1.76 -1.41
N ALA A 449 -19.02 2.58 -2.25
CA ALA A 449 -19.52 2.16 -3.55
C ALA A 449 -18.41 1.60 -4.47
N LYS A 450 -17.18 2.12 -4.36
CA LYS A 450 -16.03 1.68 -5.14
C LYS A 450 -15.41 0.39 -4.61
N ILE A 451 -15.26 0.25 -3.29
CA ILE A 451 -14.45 -0.85 -2.71
C ILE A 451 -15.26 -2.00 -2.11
N ALA A 452 -16.48 -1.76 -1.62
CA ALA A 452 -17.28 -2.79 -0.96
C ALA A 452 -17.66 -3.97 -1.87
N PRO A 453 -17.99 -3.79 -3.17
CA PRO A 453 -18.29 -4.92 -4.05
C PRO A 453 -17.10 -5.87 -4.21
N VAL A 454 -15.90 -5.32 -4.44
CA VAL A 454 -14.67 -6.10 -4.59
C VAL A 454 -14.33 -6.82 -3.28
N ALA A 455 -14.35 -6.09 -2.16
CA ALA A 455 -14.09 -6.66 -0.83
C ALA A 455 -15.10 -7.76 -0.48
N GLY A 456 -16.38 -7.62 -0.87
CA GLY A 456 -17.42 -8.61 -0.64
C GLY A 456 -17.19 -9.91 -1.41
N VAL A 457 -16.85 -9.82 -2.70
CA VAL A 457 -16.50 -11.00 -3.53
C VAL A 457 -15.26 -11.70 -2.98
N ALA A 458 -14.25 -10.92 -2.60
CA ALA A 458 -13.01 -11.41 -2.00
C ALA A 458 -13.17 -11.88 -0.54
N ARG A 459 -14.37 -11.75 0.06
CA ARG A 459 -14.67 -12.03 1.47
C ARG A 459 -13.72 -11.33 2.44
N MET A 460 -13.26 -10.13 2.11
CA MET A 460 -12.38 -9.31 2.94
C MET A 460 -13.15 -8.69 4.11
N ARG A 461 -13.44 -9.52 5.11
CA ARG A 461 -14.09 -9.09 6.36
C ARG A 461 -13.39 -7.90 7.01
N PHE A 462 -12.07 -7.85 6.93
CA PHE A 462 -11.26 -6.72 7.40
C PHE A 462 -11.73 -5.38 6.83
N VAL A 463 -12.11 -5.32 5.55
CA VAL A 463 -12.56 -4.08 4.91
C VAL A 463 -14.05 -3.85 5.13
N THR A 464 -14.88 -4.89 4.99
CA THR A 464 -16.33 -4.73 5.11
C THR A 464 -16.76 -4.31 6.51
N ASP A 465 -16.19 -4.93 7.55
CA ASP A 465 -16.51 -4.61 8.94
C ASP A 465 -15.96 -3.24 9.33
N HIS A 466 -14.78 -2.84 8.82
CA HIS A 466 -14.26 -1.49 9.03
C HIS A 466 -15.16 -0.43 8.39
N LEU A 467 -15.65 -0.64 7.17
CA LEU A 467 -16.58 0.31 6.55
C LEU A 467 -17.84 0.50 7.41
N ASP A 468 -18.38 -0.58 7.99
CA ASP A 468 -19.52 -0.49 8.90
C ASP A 468 -19.17 0.28 10.19
N ARG A 469 -17.96 0.10 10.74
CA ARG A 469 -17.45 0.92 11.85
C ARG A 469 -17.29 2.40 11.46
N LEU A 470 -16.77 2.68 10.27
CA LEU A 470 -16.55 4.04 9.78
C LEU A 470 -17.87 4.80 9.57
N ASP A 471 -18.90 4.12 9.09
CA ASP A 471 -20.26 4.68 9.05
C ASP A 471 -20.80 4.95 10.46
N ALA A 472 -20.52 4.07 11.44
CA ALA A 472 -20.89 4.31 12.84
C ALA A 472 -20.15 5.52 13.43
N LEU A 473 -18.86 5.69 13.12
CA LEU A 473 -18.07 6.85 13.55
C LEU A 473 -18.63 8.16 12.96
N ALA A 474 -19.03 8.16 11.69
CA ALA A 474 -19.70 9.30 11.07
C ALA A 474 -21.07 9.57 11.72
N ALA A 475 -21.83 8.53 12.04
CA ALA A 475 -23.09 8.67 12.78
C ALA A 475 -22.87 9.31 14.17
N LEU A 476 -21.82 8.93 14.90
CA LEU A 476 -21.43 9.59 16.16
C LEU A 476 -21.07 11.06 15.95
N ALA A 477 -20.35 11.39 14.87
CA ALA A 477 -19.99 12.78 14.52
C ALA A 477 -21.24 13.66 14.31
N HIS A 478 -22.33 13.09 13.81
CA HIS A 478 -23.62 13.76 13.61
C HIS A 478 -24.60 13.61 14.78
N GLY A 479 -24.16 13.07 15.92
CA GLY A 479 -25.01 12.87 17.10
C GLY A 479 -26.09 11.79 16.97
N ARG A 480 -26.02 10.95 15.91
CA ARG A 480 -26.94 9.83 15.66
C ARG A 480 -26.50 8.59 16.42
N HIS A 481 -26.56 8.67 17.75
CA HIS A 481 -25.99 7.67 18.65
C HIS A 481 -26.63 6.27 18.54
N GLU A 482 -27.95 6.21 18.31
CA GLU A 482 -28.67 4.94 18.15
C GLU A 482 -28.25 4.21 16.86
N ASP A 483 -28.12 4.94 15.74
CA ASP A 483 -27.63 4.39 14.48
C ASP A 483 -26.22 3.80 14.65
N ALA A 484 -25.34 4.55 15.31
CA ALA A 484 -23.97 4.10 15.61
C ALA A 484 -23.97 2.82 16.46
N TYR A 485 -24.80 2.75 17.50
CA TYR A 485 -24.93 1.57 18.35
C TYR A 485 -25.38 0.33 17.55
N LEU A 486 -26.41 0.48 16.70
CA LEU A 486 -26.96 -0.62 15.91
C LEU A 486 -25.95 -1.19 14.91
N LEU A 487 -25.08 -0.35 14.36
CA LEU A 487 -23.96 -0.77 13.52
C LEU A 487 -22.87 -1.48 14.35
N LEU A 488 -22.44 -0.87 15.45
CA LEU A 488 -21.33 -1.38 16.26
C LEU A 488 -21.65 -2.70 16.96
N ARG A 489 -22.89 -2.90 17.46
CA ARG A 489 -23.28 -4.16 18.13
C ARG A 489 -23.19 -5.38 17.22
N ARG A 490 -23.24 -5.20 15.90
CA ARG A 490 -23.07 -6.28 14.91
C ARG A 490 -21.62 -6.71 14.76
N ILE A 491 -20.68 -5.79 15.00
CA ILE A 491 -19.24 -6.03 14.94
C ILE A 491 -18.75 -6.56 16.29
N THR A 492 -19.14 -5.90 17.38
CA THR A 492 -18.71 -6.22 18.74
C THR A 492 -19.93 -6.26 19.68
N PRO A 493 -20.40 -7.45 20.09
CA PRO A 493 -21.52 -7.55 21.00
C PRO A 493 -21.23 -6.95 22.39
N PRO A 494 -22.27 -6.51 23.13
CA PRO A 494 -22.11 -5.99 24.48
C PRO A 494 -21.36 -6.96 25.39
N GLY A 495 -20.37 -6.46 26.14
CA GLY A 495 -19.61 -7.28 27.10
C GLY A 495 -18.71 -8.36 26.50
N LEU A 496 -18.53 -8.40 25.18
CA LEU A 496 -17.69 -9.40 24.51
C LEU A 496 -16.64 -8.74 23.62
N LEU A 497 -15.42 -9.29 23.65
CA LEU A 497 -14.38 -9.01 22.65
C LEU A 497 -14.35 -10.17 21.65
N PRO A 498 -14.82 -9.97 20.40
CA PRO A 498 -14.87 -11.03 19.40
C PRO A 498 -13.49 -11.68 19.19
N ARG A 499 -13.47 -13.01 19.02
CA ARG A 499 -12.27 -13.72 18.57
C ARG A 499 -11.98 -13.37 17.12
N GLY A 500 -10.70 -13.32 16.74
CA GLY A 500 -10.34 -13.09 15.34
C GLY A 500 -10.46 -11.63 14.89
N LEU A 501 -10.68 -10.68 15.81
CA LEU A 501 -10.84 -9.27 15.48
C LEU A 501 -9.56 -8.50 15.80
N ALA A 502 -8.62 -8.46 14.86
CA ALA A 502 -7.30 -7.83 15.04
C ALA A 502 -7.36 -6.38 15.53
N TRP A 503 -8.33 -5.63 15.03
CA TRP A 503 -8.50 -4.20 15.24
C TRP A 503 -9.58 -3.87 16.30
N PHE A 504 -9.83 -4.79 17.24
CA PHE A 504 -10.92 -4.70 18.23
C PHE A 504 -10.96 -3.39 19.04
N HIS A 505 -9.80 -2.76 19.24
CA HIS A 505 -9.68 -1.54 20.03
C HIS A 505 -10.41 -0.36 19.36
N LEU A 506 -10.50 -0.34 18.03
CA LEU A 506 -11.21 0.70 17.29
C LEU A 506 -12.72 0.72 17.60
N PRO A 507 -13.49 -0.38 17.38
CA PRO A 507 -14.91 -0.40 17.72
C PRO A 507 -15.15 -0.45 19.24
N PHE A 508 -14.16 -0.83 20.06
CA PHE A 508 -14.30 -0.89 21.52
C PHE A 508 -14.70 0.47 22.11
N PHE A 509 -13.93 1.53 21.79
CA PHE A 509 -14.22 2.87 22.29
C PHE A 509 -15.49 3.44 21.66
N ASP A 510 -15.67 3.26 20.34
CA ASP A 510 -16.87 3.68 19.62
C ASP A 510 -18.14 3.06 20.21
N PHE A 511 -18.11 1.76 20.55
CA PHE A 511 -19.23 1.03 21.14
C PHE A 511 -19.59 1.56 22.53
N VAL A 512 -18.59 1.84 23.37
CA VAL A 512 -18.81 2.42 24.70
C VAL A 512 -19.46 3.79 24.59
N VAL A 513 -18.97 4.65 23.70
CA VAL A 513 -19.54 5.98 23.44
C VAL A 513 -20.98 5.87 22.95
N ALA A 514 -21.24 5.06 21.92
CA ALA A 514 -22.57 4.87 21.35
C ALA A 514 -23.57 4.32 22.38
N SER A 515 -23.14 3.37 23.21
CA SER A 515 -23.96 2.76 24.26
C SER A 515 -24.32 3.78 25.35
N LEU A 516 -23.35 4.58 25.81
CA LEU A 516 -23.60 5.61 26.82
C LEU A 516 -24.54 6.70 26.31
N CYS A 517 -24.30 7.21 25.10
CA CYS A 517 -25.13 8.27 24.53
C CYS A 517 -26.55 7.80 24.16
N SER A 518 -26.77 6.49 24.05
CA SER A 518 -28.08 5.86 23.81
C SER A 518 -28.74 5.32 25.10
N GLY A 519 -28.21 5.64 26.29
CA GLY A 519 -28.79 5.27 27.58
C GLY A 519 -28.50 3.85 28.06
N ARG A 520 -27.62 3.10 27.40
CA ARG A 520 -27.27 1.70 27.70
C ARG A 520 -26.01 1.60 28.58
N ARG A 521 -26.03 2.24 29.75
CA ARG A 521 -24.86 2.30 30.66
C ARG A 521 -24.37 0.91 31.10
N ALA A 522 -25.28 -0.02 31.37
CA ALA A 522 -24.91 -1.39 31.77
C ALA A 522 -24.12 -2.12 30.67
N GLU A 523 -24.50 -1.97 29.40
CA GLU A 523 -23.78 -2.56 28.27
C GLU A 523 -22.39 -1.94 28.09
N ALA A 524 -22.28 -0.62 28.24
CA ALA A 524 -20.99 0.08 28.21
C ALA A 524 -20.06 -0.39 29.33
N GLN A 525 -20.57 -0.51 30.56
CA GLN A 525 -19.81 -1.02 31.71
C GLN A 525 -19.38 -2.47 31.53
N ALA A 526 -20.26 -3.33 31.01
CA ALA A 526 -19.91 -4.71 30.69
C ALA A 526 -18.79 -4.80 29.64
N HIS A 527 -18.83 -3.93 28.61
CA HIS A 527 -17.79 -3.90 27.60
C HIS A 527 -16.44 -3.41 28.15
N VAL A 528 -16.43 -2.39 29.01
CA VAL A 528 -15.22 -1.97 29.74
C VAL A 528 -14.68 -3.09 30.63
N ALA A 529 -15.55 -3.82 31.34
CA ALA A 529 -15.15 -4.98 32.14
C ALA A 529 -14.50 -6.07 31.29
N ALA A 530 -15.02 -6.33 30.08
CA ALA A 530 -14.41 -7.26 29.13
C ALA A 530 -13.00 -6.80 28.69
N GLY A 531 -12.81 -5.51 28.43
CA GLY A 531 -11.50 -4.91 28.14
C GLY A 531 -10.49 -5.09 29.29
N ARG A 532 -10.93 -4.88 30.53
CA ARG A 532 -10.10 -5.10 31.74
C ARG A 532 -9.77 -6.58 31.94
N ALA A 533 -10.75 -7.47 31.78
CA ALA A 533 -10.56 -8.91 31.91
C ALA A 533 -9.57 -9.45 30.87
N ALA A 534 -9.59 -8.87 29.66
CA ALA A 534 -8.64 -9.18 28.60
C ALA A 534 -7.27 -8.49 28.76
N ARG A 535 -7.08 -7.65 29.79
CA ARG A 535 -5.86 -6.86 29.99
C ARG A 535 -5.47 -6.08 28.74
N MET A 536 -6.44 -5.39 28.14
CA MET A 536 -6.25 -4.60 26.92
C MET A 536 -5.12 -3.55 27.07
N ASP A 537 -4.93 -3.02 28.28
CA ASP A 537 -3.84 -2.12 28.65
C ASP A 537 -2.43 -2.71 28.50
N ALA A 538 -2.30 -4.04 28.49
CA ALA A 538 -1.01 -4.71 28.31
C ALA A 538 -0.66 -4.99 26.84
N VAL A 539 -1.51 -4.59 25.86
CA VAL A 539 -1.23 -4.79 24.42
C VAL A 539 -0.29 -3.71 23.89
N SER A 540 -0.70 -2.44 24.02
CA SER A 540 0.12 -1.26 23.69
C SER A 540 -0.38 -0.01 24.41
N ALA A 541 0.41 1.06 24.35
CA ALA A 541 0.04 2.35 24.94
C ALA A 541 -1.30 2.90 24.40
N HIS A 542 -1.59 2.73 23.10
CA HIS A 542 -2.88 3.19 22.54
C HIS A 542 -4.06 2.38 23.09
N HIS A 543 -3.89 1.05 23.23
CA HIS A 543 -4.91 0.19 23.82
C HIS A 543 -5.17 0.55 25.29
N ALA A 544 -4.10 0.85 26.05
CA ALA A 544 -4.21 1.34 27.42
C ALA A 544 -4.97 2.67 27.50
N PHE A 545 -4.70 3.60 26.59
CA PHE A 545 -5.42 4.86 26.51
C PHE A 545 -6.91 4.66 26.22
N LEU A 546 -7.28 3.87 25.22
CA LEU A 546 -8.68 3.63 24.88
C LEU A 546 -9.44 2.92 26.01
N LEU A 547 -8.80 1.98 26.73
CA LEU A 547 -9.38 1.35 27.92
C LEU A 547 -9.57 2.35 29.07
N ALA A 548 -8.58 3.21 29.33
CA ALA A 548 -8.65 4.23 30.36
C ALA A 548 -9.71 5.29 30.04
N ALA A 549 -9.78 5.73 28.77
CA ALA A 549 -10.80 6.65 28.28
C ALA A 549 -12.21 6.05 28.45
N ALA A 550 -12.42 4.82 28.01
CA ALA A 550 -13.71 4.13 28.19
C ALA A 550 -14.07 3.93 29.67
N THR A 551 -13.07 3.67 30.52
CA THR A 551 -13.22 3.60 31.98
C THR A 551 -13.68 4.95 32.55
N ALA A 552 -13.08 6.06 32.14
CA ALA A 552 -13.45 7.39 32.61
C ALA A 552 -14.90 7.78 32.27
N LEU A 553 -15.38 7.35 31.10
CA LEU A 553 -16.76 7.61 30.65
C LEU A 553 -17.81 6.77 31.36
N THR A 554 -17.43 5.59 31.86
CA THR A 554 -18.33 4.65 32.54
C THR A 554 -18.23 4.69 34.06
N ALA A 555 -17.23 5.39 34.59
CA ALA A 555 -17.05 5.65 36.01
C ALA A 555 -18.22 6.46 36.60
N ASP A 556 -18.45 6.27 37.90
CA ASP A 556 -19.42 7.05 38.65
C ASP A 556 -18.88 8.45 38.93
N ASP A 557 -19.77 9.38 39.29
CA ASP A 557 -19.42 10.80 39.38
C ASP A 557 -18.28 11.09 40.36
N ALA A 558 -18.16 10.31 41.44
CA ALA A 558 -17.09 10.44 42.43
C ALA A 558 -15.69 10.05 41.91
N GLU A 559 -15.62 9.12 40.94
CA GLU A 559 -14.35 8.56 40.43
C GLU A 559 -14.00 9.08 39.03
N SER A 560 -14.97 9.68 38.35
CA SER A 560 -14.86 10.07 36.94
C SER A 560 -13.74 11.06 36.64
N ASP A 561 -13.44 12.00 37.55
CA ASP A 561 -12.34 12.96 37.35
C ASP A 561 -10.97 12.27 37.49
N ALA A 562 -10.81 11.41 38.50
CA ALA A 562 -9.58 10.66 38.70
C ALA A 562 -9.34 9.70 37.52
N ALA A 563 -10.39 9.06 37.03
CA ALA A 563 -10.32 8.20 35.85
C ALA A 563 -10.00 8.98 34.56
N TYR A 564 -10.55 10.19 34.39
CA TYR A 564 -10.20 11.08 33.28
C TYR A 564 -8.74 11.53 33.33
N ALA A 565 -8.25 11.91 34.51
CA ALA A 565 -6.86 12.26 34.73
C ALA A 565 -5.92 11.07 34.43
N ALA A 566 -6.30 9.86 34.85
CA ALA A 566 -5.56 8.64 34.54
C ALA A 566 -5.49 8.36 33.03
N ALA A 567 -6.59 8.56 32.29
CA ALA A 567 -6.60 8.43 30.84
C ALA A 567 -5.68 9.46 30.15
N CYS A 568 -5.68 10.71 30.63
CA CYS A 568 -4.78 11.75 30.12
C CYS A 568 -3.30 11.49 30.44
N ALA A 569 -3.02 10.79 31.54
CA ALA A 569 -1.67 10.47 32.00
C ALA A 569 -1.05 9.24 31.29
N VAL A 570 -1.81 8.52 30.46
CA VAL A 570 -1.25 7.41 29.67
C VAL A 570 -0.15 7.95 28.74
N PRO A 571 1.06 7.34 28.72
CA PRO A 571 2.14 7.77 27.82
C PRO A 571 1.68 7.80 26.36
N GLY A 572 1.92 8.90 25.66
CA GLY A 572 1.49 9.08 24.26
C GLY A 572 0.04 9.53 24.10
N ALA A 573 -0.76 9.68 25.17
CA ALA A 573 -2.19 10.04 25.08
C ALA A 573 -2.48 11.30 24.25
N GLY A 574 -1.62 12.32 24.35
CA GLY A 574 -1.75 13.57 23.59
C GLY A 574 -1.49 13.42 22.09
N GLU A 575 -0.84 12.34 21.67
CA GLU A 575 -0.50 12.09 20.27
C GLU A 575 -1.64 11.40 19.51
N TRP A 576 -2.60 10.75 20.19
CA TRP A 576 -3.84 10.24 19.57
C TRP A 576 -4.89 11.35 19.51
N VAL A 577 -4.61 12.34 18.65
CA VAL A 577 -5.27 13.67 18.65
C VAL A 577 -6.79 13.57 18.58
N PHE A 578 -7.31 12.72 17.70
CA PHE A 578 -8.75 12.58 17.49
C PHE A 578 -9.45 11.91 18.68
N ASP A 579 -8.91 10.80 19.18
CA ASP A 579 -9.52 10.09 20.32
C ASP A 579 -9.42 10.89 21.63
N MET A 580 -8.32 11.63 21.84
CA MET A 580 -8.20 12.60 22.93
C MET A 580 -9.23 13.73 22.82
N ALA A 581 -9.47 14.27 21.63
CA ALA A 581 -10.49 15.30 21.41
C ALA A 581 -11.90 14.77 21.72
N ARG A 582 -12.19 13.51 21.34
CA ARG A 582 -13.47 12.84 21.66
C ARG A 582 -13.64 12.62 23.16
N LEU A 583 -12.59 12.17 23.86
CA LEU A 583 -12.62 12.04 25.32
C LEU A 583 -12.91 13.39 26.00
N ARG A 584 -12.24 14.46 25.56
CA ARG A 584 -12.46 15.82 26.08
C ARG A 584 -13.89 16.33 25.85
N LEU A 585 -14.45 16.12 24.65
CA LEU A 585 -15.85 16.50 24.35
C LEU A 585 -16.83 15.82 25.30
N LEU A 586 -16.66 14.51 25.51
CA LEU A 586 -17.53 13.72 26.37
C LEU A 586 -17.35 14.09 27.85
N HIS A 587 -16.12 14.28 28.31
CA HIS A 587 -15.82 14.71 29.68
C HIS A 587 -16.36 16.11 29.96
N GLY A 588 -16.14 17.08 29.07
CA GLY A 588 -16.69 18.43 29.19
C GLY A 588 -18.22 18.45 29.23
N THR A 589 -18.87 17.57 28.46
CA THR A 589 -20.32 17.37 28.53
C THR A 589 -20.77 16.82 29.89
N ALA A 590 -20.01 15.87 30.47
CA ALA A 590 -20.30 15.33 31.80
C ALA A 590 -20.08 16.36 32.92
N LEU A 591 -18.98 17.13 32.90
CA LEU A 591 -18.70 18.22 33.84
C LEU A 591 -19.84 19.24 33.88
N ARG A 592 -20.35 19.61 32.70
CA ARG A 592 -21.51 20.50 32.60
C ARG A 592 -22.76 19.93 33.27
N ARG A 593 -23.06 18.63 33.07
CA ARG A 593 -24.21 17.96 33.72
C ARG A 593 -24.08 17.95 35.25
N ARG A 594 -22.85 17.94 35.78
CA ARG A 594 -22.53 18.04 37.21
C ARG A 594 -22.48 19.48 37.74
N GLY A 595 -22.75 20.49 36.90
CA GLY A 595 -22.74 21.90 37.29
C GLY A 595 -21.36 22.57 37.33
N ARG A 596 -20.29 21.86 36.93
CA ARG A 596 -18.90 22.37 36.93
C ARG A 596 -18.58 23.15 35.67
N ARG A 597 -19.22 24.31 35.53
CA ARG A 597 -19.23 25.11 34.30
C ARG A 597 -17.85 25.56 33.84
N ALA A 598 -17.03 26.11 34.74
CA ALA A 598 -15.73 26.67 34.37
C ALA A 598 -14.82 25.61 33.73
N GLU A 599 -14.73 24.44 34.37
CA GLU A 599 -13.94 23.30 33.91
C GLU A 599 -14.52 22.68 32.62
N ALA A 600 -15.85 22.64 32.50
CA ALA A 600 -16.51 22.20 31.27
C ALA A 600 -16.15 23.10 30.08
N VAL A 601 -16.18 24.43 30.25
CA VAL A 601 -15.85 25.39 29.19
C VAL A 601 -14.39 25.25 28.76
N GLU A 602 -13.46 25.13 29.70
CA GLU A 602 -12.04 24.92 29.40
C GLU A 602 -11.83 23.62 28.59
N THR A 603 -12.41 22.52 29.05
CA THR A 603 -12.30 21.21 28.41
C THR A 603 -12.92 21.21 27.01
N LEU A 604 -14.09 21.82 26.84
CA LEU A 604 -14.78 21.91 25.54
C LEU A 604 -14.03 22.81 24.56
N HIS A 605 -13.39 23.90 25.00
CA HIS A 605 -12.51 24.69 24.15
C HIS A 605 -11.28 23.91 23.68
N ALA A 606 -10.70 23.06 24.54
CA ALA A 606 -9.59 22.19 24.16
C ALA A 606 -10.01 21.17 23.08
N ALA A 607 -11.19 20.56 23.22
CA ALA A 607 -11.77 19.69 22.19
C ALA A 607 -12.06 20.45 20.88
N LEU A 608 -12.66 21.64 20.99
CA LEU A 608 -12.99 22.49 19.85
C LEU A 608 -11.76 22.82 19.00
N ARG A 609 -10.66 23.27 19.64
CA ARG A 609 -9.40 23.59 18.92
C ARG A 609 -8.85 22.37 18.18
N ALA A 610 -8.90 21.20 18.78
CA ALA A 610 -8.43 19.97 18.15
C ALA A 610 -9.30 19.61 16.93
N PHE A 611 -10.63 19.61 17.05
CA PHE A 611 -11.52 19.29 15.92
C PHE A 611 -11.44 20.31 14.79
N GLN A 612 -11.24 21.60 15.10
CA GLN A 612 -11.00 22.63 14.09
C GLN A 612 -9.71 22.36 13.31
N GLY A 613 -8.63 22.01 14.01
CA GLY A 613 -7.36 21.64 13.36
C GLY A 613 -7.46 20.41 12.46
N LEU A 614 -8.38 19.48 12.77
CA LEU A 614 -8.65 18.29 11.95
C LEU A 614 -9.63 18.55 10.79
N GLY A 615 -10.30 19.70 10.75
CA GLY A 615 -11.38 19.98 9.79
C GLY A 615 -12.61 19.10 10.02
N ALA A 616 -12.89 18.74 11.27
CA ALA A 616 -13.94 17.80 11.65
C ALA A 616 -15.23 18.52 12.06
N GLU A 617 -15.88 19.20 11.11
CA GLU A 617 -16.95 20.19 11.37
C GLU A 617 -18.14 19.68 12.20
N PRO A 618 -18.65 18.44 12.01
CA PRO A 618 -19.74 17.94 12.84
C PRO A 618 -19.37 17.87 14.33
N TRP A 619 -18.11 17.53 14.64
CA TRP A 619 -17.59 17.54 16.02
C TRP A 619 -17.39 18.96 16.56
N VAL A 620 -16.96 19.89 15.69
CA VAL A 620 -16.87 21.33 16.02
C VAL A 620 -18.25 21.85 16.44
N GLU A 621 -19.31 21.51 15.71
CA GLU A 621 -20.67 21.90 16.05
C GLU A 621 -21.15 21.30 17.37
N GLN A 622 -20.80 20.05 17.68
CA GLN A 622 -21.08 19.46 18.99
C GLN A 622 -20.38 20.22 20.13
N CYS A 623 -19.10 20.59 19.96
CA CYS A 623 -18.38 21.41 20.94
C CYS A 623 -19.03 22.78 21.11
N ARG A 624 -19.38 23.48 20.02
CA ARG A 624 -20.07 24.78 20.05
C ARG A 624 -21.44 24.69 20.72
N ALA A 625 -22.20 23.63 20.46
CA ALA A 625 -23.46 23.38 21.14
C ALA A 625 -23.25 23.18 22.65
N GLY A 626 -22.26 22.38 23.04
CA GLY A 626 -21.89 22.19 24.44
C GLY A 626 -21.48 23.49 25.15
N LEU A 627 -20.73 24.35 24.47
CA LEU A 627 -20.31 25.67 24.97
C LEU A 627 -21.51 26.62 25.11
N ARG A 628 -22.38 26.72 24.10
CA ARG A 628 -23.63 27.51 24.18
C ARG A 628 -24.52 27.07 25.35
N GLU A 629 -24.60 25.76 25.59
CA GLU A 629 -25.35 25.21 26.71
C GLU A 629 -24.67 25.47 28.06
N ALA A 630 -23.34 25.36 28.10
CA ALA A 630 -22.58 25.76 29.27
C ALA A 630 -22.79 27.24 29.55
N ASP A 631 -22.96 28.06 28.50
CA ASP A 631 -23.06 29.52 28.60
C ASP A 631 -24.39 30.06 29.13
N ARG A 632 -25.46 29.29 28.99
CA ARG A 632 -26.78 29.63 29.54
C ARG A 632 -26.70 29.73 31.06
N THR A 633 -27.01 30.90 31.62
CA THR A 633 -27.21 31.07 33.07
C THR A 633 -28.39 30.23 33.53
N PRO A 634 -28.31 29.51 34.67
CA PRO A 634 -29.40 28.68 35.19
C PRO A 634 -30.69 29.47 35.47
N ASN A 635 -30.60 30.80 35.55
CA ASN A 635 -31.72 31.68 35.89
C ASN A 635 -32.37 32.41 34.69
N ALA A 636 -31.94 32.11 33.46
CA ALA A 636 -32.75 32.44 32.30
C ALA A 636 -33.74 31.29 32.12
N ALA A 637 -34.88 31.37 32.82
CA ALA A 637 -36.07 30.64 32.37
C ALA A 637 -36.18 30.85 30.85
N PRO A 638 -36.43 29.81 30.05
CA PRO A 638 -36.51 29.98 28.61
C PRO A 638 -37.63 30.97 28.35
N VAL A 639 -37.27 32.21 27.99
CA VAL A 639 -38.19 33.11 27.31
C VAL A 639 -38.32 32.49 25.93
N GLN A 640 -39.14 31.45 25.82
CA GLN A 640 -39.72 31.05 24.56
C GLN A 640 -40.46 32.28 24.04
N ALA A 641 -40.46 32.48 22.71
CA ALA A 641 -40.85 33.68 21.97
C ALA A 641 -42.21 34.32 22.32
N CYS A 642 -42.96 33.73 23.25
CA CYS A 642 -44.29 34.10 23.71
C CYS A 642 -44.43 34.26 25.25
N GLY A 643 -43.33 34.26 26.02
CA GLY A 643 -43.35 34.53 27.46
C GLY A 643 -44.03 33.45 28.33
N LEU A 644 -44.23 32.25 27.76
CA LEU A 644 -44.85 31.11 28.45
C LEU A 644 -43.79 30.17 29.05
N THR A 645 -44.10 29.62 30.22
CA THR A 645 -43.34 28.49 30.79
C THR A 645 -43.57 27.20 29.97
N ALA A 646 -42.67 26.22 30.08
CA ALA A 646 -42.81 24.95 29.36
C ALA A 646 -44.16 24.23 29.62
N GLN A 647 -44.66 24.32 30.86
CA GLN A 647 -45.97 23.77 31.23
C GLN A 647 -47.12 24.57 30.61
N GLU A 648 -47.02 25.90 30.58
CA GLU A 648 -48.02 26.77 29.95
C GLU A 648 -48.06 26.58 28.43
N LEU A 649 -46.92 26.43 27.75
CA LEU A 649 -46.86 26.13 26.32
C LEU A 649 -47.50 24.77 26.00
N ARG A 650 -47.27 23.75 26.84
CA ARG A 650 -47.86 22.41 26.67
C ARG A 650 -49.39 22.45 26.83
N VAL A 651 -49.89 23.20 27.81
CA VAL A 651 -51.33 23.47 27.97
C VAL A 651 -51.87 24.24 26.76
N ALA A 652 -51.19 25.31 26.32
CA ALA A 652 -51.62 26.15 25.20
C ALA A 652 -51.72 25.35 23.89
N ARG A 653 -50.75 24.48 23.60
CA ARG A 653 -50.74 23.61 22.40
C ARG A 653 -51.90 22.61 22.40
N LEU A 654 -52.09 21.86 23.49
CA LEU A 654 -53.21 20.91 23.60
C LEU A 654 -54.57 21.60 23.50
N VAL A 655 -54.68 22.82 24.02
CA VAL A 655 -55.91 23.59 23.92
C VAL A 655 -56.11 24.17 22.51
N SER A 656 -55.04 24.57 21.82
CA SER A 656 -55.09 25.12 20.45
C SER A 656 -55.59 24.11 19.42
N THR A 657 -55.43 22.81 19.68
CA THR A 657 -55.96 21.73 18.82
C THR A 657 -57.44 21.41 19.09
N GLY A 658 -58.13 22.22 19.89
CA GLY A 658 -59.58 22.12 20.10
C GLY A 658 -60.04 21.21 21.25
N LEU A 659 -59.13 20.59 22.00
CA LEU A 659 -59.50 19.80 23.19
C LEU A 659 -60.23 20.69 24.20
N THR A 660 -61.10 20.13 25.04
CA THR A 660 -61.72 20.81 26.20
C THR A 660 -60.80 20.81 27.42
N ASN A 661 -61.11 21.59 28.47
CA ASN A 661 -60.33 21.57 29.72
C ASN A 661 -60.32 20.20 30.39
N LYS A 662 -61.37 19.39 30.19
CA LYS A 662 -61.46 18.02 30.73
C LYS A 662 -60.50 17.08 30.00
N GLU A 663 -60.46 17.16 28.69
CA GLU A 663 -59.59 16.32 27.85
C GLU A 663 -58.13 16.72 27.95
N ALA A 664 -57.83 18.03 27.91
CA ALA A 664 -56.47 18.53 28.13
C ALA A 664 -55.98 18.21 29.55
N GLY A 665 -56.88 18.22 30.53
CA GLY A 665 -56.61 17.78 31.89
C GLY A 665 -56.25 16.29 31.96
N ALA A 666 -57.03 15.43 31.30
CA ALA A 666 -56.74 14.00 31.21
C ALA A 666 -55.38 13.73 30.52
N ALA A 667 -55.08 14.42 29.41
CA ALA A 667 -53.83 14.27 28.68
C ALA A 667 -52.59 14.69 29.48
N LEU A 668 -52.74 15.65 30.41
CA LEU A 668 -51.65 16.17 31.24
C LEU A 668 -51.68 15.67 32.69
N GLN A 669 -52.63 14.79 33.04
CA GLN A 669 -52.88 14.35 34.41
C GLN A 669 -53.13 15.53 35.39
N LEU A 670 -53.89 16.53 34.93
CA LEU A 670 -54.26 17.72 35.69
C LEU A 670 -55.78 17.85 35.80
N SER A 671 -56.27 18.52 36.86
CA SER A 671 -57.70 18.78 36.98
C SER A 671 -58.18 19.77 35.91
N PRO A 672 -59.45 19.69 35.45
CA PRO A 672 -60.02 20.67 34.52
C PRO A 672 -59.94 22.12 35.05
N ARG A 673 -60.01 22.29 36.37
CA ARG A 673 -59.85 23.58 37.06
C ARG A 673 -58.42 24.12 36.96
N THR A 674 -57.42 23.24 37.05
CA THR A 674 -56.00 23.58 36.89
C THR A 674 -55.71 24.03 35.46
N ILE A 675 -56.28 23.36 34.46
CA ILE A 675 -56.19 23.80 33.05
C ILE A 675 -56.80 25.19 32.88
N GLY A 676 -57.99 25.45 33.45
CA GLY A 676 -58.61 26.77 33.45
C GLY A 676 -57.71 27.86 34.08
N ALA A 677 -57.08 27.56 35.21
CA ALA A 677 -56.15 28.46 35.88
C ALA A 677 -54.87 28.73 35.07
N HIS A 678 -54.39 27.75 34.28
CA HIS A 678 -53.30 27.98 33.33
C HIS A 678 -53.75 28.86 32.16
N LEU A 679 -54.92 28.61 31.57
CA LEU A 679 -55.45 29.41 30.46
C LEU A 679 -55.68 30.88 30.86
N TYR A 680 -56.18 31.14 32.07
CA TYR A 680 -56.34 32.49 32.61
C TYR A 680 -55.00 33.28 32.66
N ARG A 681 -53.88 32.59 32.88
CA ARG A 681 -52.54 33.19 32.88
C ARG A 681 -51.92 33.27 31.48
N ILE A 682 -52.26 32.33 30.60
CA ILE A 682 -51.75 32.25 29.22
C ILE A 682 -52.36 33.36 28.35
N PHE A 683 -53.66 33.62 28.46
CA PHE A 683 -54.37 34.61 27.64
C PHE A 683 -53.74 36.02 27.67
N PRO A 684 -53.49 36.63 28.84
CA PRO A 684 -52.82 37.93 28.90
C PRO A 684 -51.39 37.89 28.36
N LYS A 685 -50.64 36.79 28.58
CA LYS A 685 -49.26 36.64 28.11
C LYS A 685 -49.15 36.58 26.59
N LEU A 686 -50.17 36.02 25.92
CA LEU A 686 -50.25 35.91 24.47
C LEU A 686 -51.06 37.04 23.80
N GLY A 687 -51.66 37.95 24.57
CA GLY A 687 -52.52 39.01 24.03
C GLY A 687 -53.81 38.51 23.40
N VAL A 688 -54.28 37.30 23.75
CA VAL A 688 -55.49 36.69 23.20
C VAL A 688 -56.63 36.68 24.22
N THR A 689 -57.86 36.86 23.76
CA THR A 689 -59.07 36.91 24.63
C THR A 689 -59.94 35.66 24.52
N SER A 690 -59.61 34.73 23.63
CA SER A 690 -60.42 33.52 23.39
C SER A 690 -59.58 32.28 23.12
N ARG A 691 -60.17 31.11 23.40
CA ARG A 691 -59.57 29.79 23.14
C ARG A 691 -59.24 29.60 21.66
N ALA A 692 -60.11 30.08 20.77
CA ALA A 692 -59.95 29.97 19.33
C ALA A 692 -58.75 30.76 18.79
N ALA A 693 -58.40 31.88 19.45
CA ALA A 693 -57.26 32.71 19.08
C ALA A 693 -55.89 32.10 19.45
N LEU A 694 -55.84 31.01 20.24
CA LEU A 694 -54.58 30.36 20.62
C LEU A 694 -53.84 29.75 19.43
N ALA A 695 -54.56 29.21 18.44
CA ALA A 695 -53.95 28.57 17.27
C ALA A 695 -53.13 29.55 16.41
N GLY A 696 -53.57 30.82 16.33
CA GLY A 696 -52.86 31.87 15.59
C GLY A 696 -51.77 32.60 16.40
N ALA A 697 -51.72 32.43 17.73
CA ALA A 697 -50.78 33.11 18.61
C ALA A 697 -49.57 32.24 19.02
N LEU A 698 -49.55 30.96 18.61
CA LEU A 698 -48.45 30.03 18.85
C LEU A 698 -47.60 29.90 17.57
N PRO A 699 -46.26 29.87 17.66
CA PRO A 699 -45.41 29.61 16.50
C PRO A 699 -45.67 28.19 15.95
N GLU A 700 -45.73 28.08 14.61
CA GLU A 700 -45.80 26.79 13.92
C GLU A 700 -44.58 25.91 14.27
N SER A 701 -44.79 24.60 14.30
CA SER A 701 -43.85 23.63 14.90
C SER A 701 -42.62 23.37 14.05
#